data_AF-A0A381SRJ1-F1
#
_entry.id   AF-A0A381SRJ1-F1
#
_cell.length_a   1.000
_cell.length_b   1.000
_cell.length_c   1.000
_cell.angle_alpha   90.00
_cell.angle_beta   90.00
_cell.angle_gamma   90.00
#
_symmetry.space_group_name_H-M   'P 1'
#
loop_
_entity.id
_entity.type
_entity.pdbx_description
1 polymer ?
#
loop_
_entity_poly.entity_id
_entity_poly.type
_entity_poly.pdbx_seq_one_letter_code
_entity_poly.pdbx_strand_id
1 'polypeptide(L)'
;MVPFRPPSRRRRRQTLLGVPHPEIIARRATRERLCGHGPDDRIDGWCGLVYLSCRAEEEMTADAQFRRRSGRRLWTTLGLALVLAATAVAAQEPGTEDGEWRYQSGDAGGTRFSPLDQIDASNFNDLELAWVFRGDNFSPHANYTFKSTPSYIDGVLYTTAGYRRTILAVDAATGEQLWSYREPHTVRWEQSMRAAYGKGVGHGYVDGRLVIYVISPGFFLHALDGKTGAHLEGFGSPVPLEGFPDTGVVDLLADLGHDYDPNTGLDPRTGYITSSSPPIVVNDTVVVGNSHEQGYSQSRIENVPGDILAYDTRTGQHKWKFNIIPQSESEFGFDTWENDAWQWTGDVSSWAPLAADMERGIVYIPTNAPTIDYYGGFRPGDNLFGTSIIALDVETGNRLWHFQTVHHPIWNYDLPNVPILLDVTVDGQAVPMVIQTTKQGMTFAFNRVTGEPVWPIEERAVPASVVPGERLSNTQPFPTKPAPLEALGLPEENVIDFTPELRAEALEIMSNFRVGGPYMPPLNEGHTQSVQGWIGCSGGLNITNPAVADPTTGILYQPSAPGCSGRLVQPGINADGDTHSCTSSEGDCWTTGTTISDWVQGGGVGWAGPQGLPMHKPPYNRVTAIDMNTGEHLWWQPIGEASNRMKNHPALQGVDLSGVGGGGRAVSMVTGSLLLTTRGSNGPAVLDARNKLTGELVGTTELPAPGQYGMMTYMHEGQQYIVVQVAQGGVMQGSLAALKLPGGDDGH
;
A
#
# COMPACT_ATOMS: atom_id res chain seq x y z
N MET A 1 2.83 -53.74 -33.46
CA MET A 1 3.25 -55.15 -33.33
C MET A 1 3.79 -55.38 -31.94
N VAL A 2 3.12 -56.27 -31.19
CA VAL A 2 3.56 -57.23 -30.15
C VAL A 2 4.63 -56.82 -29.10
N PRO A 3 4.48 -57.27 -27.83
CA PRO A 3 4.75 -56.46 -26.65
C PRO A 3 5.63 -57.19 -25.59
N PHE A 4 5.55 -56.72 -24.33
CA PHE A 4 5.67 -57.50 -23.08
C PHE A 4 7.08 -57.88 -22.51
N ARG A 5 7.29 -57.35 -21.29
CA ARG A 5 7.67 -58.00 -20.01
C ARG A 5 9.13 -58.05 -19.50
N PRO A 6 9.30 -58.11 -18.15
CA PRO A 6 10.51 -57.73 -17.38
C PRO A 6 11.28 -58.94 -16.82
N PRO A 7 12.32 -58.69 -16.01
CA PRO A 7 12.62 -59.50 -14.82
C PRO A 7 13.12 -58.63 -13.63
N SER A 8 13.29 -59.03 -12.37
CA SER A 8 12.95 -60.20 -11.55
C SER A 8 13.38 -59.92 -10.10
N ARG A 9 12.72 -60.55 -9.12
CA ARG A 9 13.12 -60.61 -7.69
C ARG A 9 13.99 -61.85 -7.42
N ARG A 10 15.02 -61.73 -6.55
CA ARG A 10 15.49 -62.71 -5.53
C ARG A 10 16.25 -61.92 -4.44
N ARG A 11 15.99 -61.94 -3.11
CA ARG A 11 15.72 -62.91 -2.02
C ARG A 11 16.98 -63.34 -1.20
N ARG A 12 16.82 -63.22 0.14
CA ARG A 12 17.45 -63.93 1.30
C ARG A 12 18.76 -63.31 1.85
N ARG A 13 19.06 -63.24 3.16
CA ARG A 13 18.57 -63.83 4.46
C ARG A 13 19.16 -62.97 5.62
N GLN A 14 18.42 -62.59 6.69
CA GLN A 14 18.37 -63.19 8.06
C GLN A 14 19.75 -63.52 8.69
N THR A 15 20.09 -63.06 9.91
CA THR A 15 19.60 -63.62 11.21
C THR A 15 19.90 -62.78 12.49
N LEU A 16 18.92 -62.83 13.43
CA LEU A 16 18.94 -62.98 14.93
C LEU A 16 19.60 -61.93 15.86
N LEU A 17 18.93 -61.25 16.80
CA LEU A 17 18.19 -61.60 18.06
C LEU A 17 19.07 -62.06 19.26
N GLY A 18 19.00 -61.31 20.39
CA GLY A 18 19.40 -61.75 21.74
C GLY A 18 19.55 -60.60 22.78
N VAL A 19 18.67 -60.58 23.80
CA VAL A 19 18.46 -59.63 24.94
C VAL A 19 19.13 -60.21 26.25
N PRO A 20 18.94 -59.78 27.55
CA PRO A 20 18.47 -58.53 28.24
C PRO A 20 19.18 -58.11 29.59
N HIS A 21 18.70 -56.96 30.16
CA HIS A 21 18.53 -56.54 31.60
C HIS A 21 19.72 -56.12 32.50
N PRO A 22 19.54 -55.42 33.68
CA PRO A 22 18.35 -55.19 34.56
C PRO A 22 18.01 -53.69 34.92
N GLU A 23 16.74 -53.30 35.18
CA GLU A 23 15.93 -53.15 36.44
C GLU A 23 16.30 -52.05 37.47
N ILE A 24 15.28 -51.24 37.86
CA ILE A 24 14.84 -50.69 39.19
C ILE A 24 13.74 -49.63 38.86
N ILE A 25 12.42 -49.83 38.99
CA ILE A 25 11.46 -49.96 40.13
C ILE A 25 11.33 -48.73 41.05
N ALA A 26 10.17 -48.03 40.97
CA ALA A 26 9.17 -47.77 42.05
C ALA A 26 8.12 -46.72 41.58
N ARG A 27 6.93 -47.15 41.14
CA ARG A 27 5.64 -47.31 41.86
C ARG A 27 4.82 -46.03 42.13
N ARG A 28 3.75 -45.88 41.35
CA ARG A 28 2.47 -45.24 41.72
C ARG A 28 1.77 -46.06 42.81
N ALA A 29 1.04 -45.39 43.70
CA ALA A 29 -0.11 -45.94 44.41
C ALA A 29 -1.24 -44.91 44.45
N THR A 30 -2.44 -45.36 44.09
CA THR A 30 -3.73 -44.67 44.10
C THR A 30 -4.57 -45.06 45.32
N ARG A 31 -5.52 -44.17 45.66
CA ARG A 31 -6.81 -44.41 46.35
C ARG A 31 -6.75 -44.62 47.88
N GLU A 32 -7.64 -44.08 48.73
CA GLU A 32 -9.10 -43.91 48.62
C GLU A 32 -9.66 -43.00 49.78
N ARG A 33 -10.75 -42.24 49.49
CA ARG A 33 -11.98 -41.97 50.32
C ARG A 33 -11.85 -41.27 51.71
N LEU A 34 -12.82 -40.51 52.27
CA LEU A 34 -14.25 -40.24 52.05
C LEU A 34 -14.73 -39.11 53.02
N CYS A 35 -15.88 -38.49 52.69
CA CYS A 35 -16.87 -37.74 53.53
C CYS A 35 -16.55 -36.28 53.94
N GLY A 36 -17.45 -35.29 53.85
CA GLY A 36 -18.87 -35.30 53.46
C GLY A 36 -19.55 -33.90 53.55
N HIS A 37 -20.71 -33.79 52.89
CA HIS A 37 -21.91 -32.93 53.08
C HIS A 37 -21.83 -31.37 53.10
N GLY A 38 -22.67 -30.73 52.25
CA GLY A 38 -23.02 -29.28 52.20
C GLY A 38 -24.13 -28.90 53.20
N PRO A 39 -25.07 -27.96 52.94
CA PRO A 39 -25.22 -26.89 51.91
C PRO A 39 -25.59 -25.49 52.51
N ASP A 40 -26.08 -24.57 51.64
CA ASP A 40 -26.99 -23.43 51.87
C ASP A 40 -26.52 -21.96 52.15
N ASP A 41 -27.15 -21.08 51.35
CA ASP A 41 -27.73 -19.74 51.65
C ASP A 41 -26.82 -18.60 52.14
N ARG A 42 -27.07 -17.30 51.95
CA ARG A 42 -27.89 -16.41 51.10
C ARG A 42 -27.58 -14.98 51.65
N ILE A 43 -27.85 -13.94 50.86
CA ILE A 43 -28.35 -12.61 51.31
C ILE A 43 -27.37 -11.52 51.80
N ASP A 44 -27.50 -10.37 51.10
CA ASP A 44 -27.44 -8.93 51.46
C ASP A 44 -26.25 -8.35 52.25
N GLY A 45 -25.75 -7.14 52.03
CA GLY A 45 -26.21 -5.95 51.30
C GLY A 45 -25.54 -4.70 51.89
N TRP A 46 -25.85 -3.52 51.35
CA TRP A 46 -25.55 -2.14 51.82
C TRP A 46 -24.23 -1.50 51.31
N CYS A 47 -24.29 -0.47 50.43
CA CYS A 47 -24.55 0.97 50.70
C CYS A 47 -23.51 1.56 51.68
N GLY A 48 -22.84 2.68 51.45
CA GLY A 48 -22.84 3.70 50.40
C GLY A 48 -21.98 4.90 50.86
N LEU A 49 -21.59 5.73 49.89
CA LEU A 49 -21.26 7.17 49.93
C LEU A 49 -20.22 7.77 50.93
N VAL A 50 -19.21 8.39 50.32
CA VAL A 50 -18.79 9.83 50.41
C VAL A 50 -18.42 10.42 51.77
N TYR A 51 -17.23 11.02 51.88
CA TYR A 51 -17.04 12.36 52.48
C TYR A 51 -15.78 13.09 52.02
N LEU A 52 -15.94 14.40 51.86
CA LEU A 52 -15.00 15.44 51.43
C LEU A 52 -14.00 15.90 52.52
N SER A 53 -12.91 16.49 52.00
CA SER A 53 -11.84 17.34 52.56
C SER A 53 -12.20 18.41 53.61
N CYS A 54 -11.27 18.71 54.53
CA CYS A 54 -10.90 20.09 54.94
C CYS A 54 -9.64 20.23 55.85
N ARG A 55 -8.81 21.26 55.56
CA ARG A 55 -8.00 22.17 56.45
C ARG A 55 -6.78 21.62 57.23
N ALA A 56 -5.73 22.38 57.61
CA ALA A 56 -5.19 23.76 57.41
C ALA A 56 -3.76 23.79 58.04
N GLU A 57 -2.75 24.47 57.45
CA GLU A 57 -2.06 25.74 57.87
C GLU A 57 -0.88 25.65 58.89
N GLU A 58 -0.03 26.70 58.82
CA GLU A 58 1.16 27.11 59.64
C GLU A 58 2.54 26.64 59.13
N GLU A 59 3.62 27.44 59.04
CA GLU A 59 3.90 28.82 59.48
C GLU A 59 5.16 29.38 58.76
N MET A 60 5.32 30.71 58.76
CA MET A 60 6.38 31.50 58.14
C MET A 60 7.31 32.08 59.24
N THR A 61 8.63 32.10 59.05
CA THR A 61 9.50 33.17 59.60
C THR A 61 10.74 33.40 58.71
N ALA A 62 11.12 34.67 58.62
CA ALA A 62 12.16 35.24 57.76
C ALA A 62 13.50 35.39 58.49
N ASP A 63 14.61 35.43 57.76
CA ASP A 63 15.70 36.35 58.08
C ASP A 63 16.53 36.71 56.83
N ALA A 64 16.99 37.94 56.77
CA ALA A 64 17.73 38.54 55.67
C ALA A 64 19.06 39.09 56.16
N GLN A 65 20.15 38.93 55.38
CA GLN A 65 21.02 40.04 54.92
C GLN A 65 22.37 39.60 54.30
N PHE A 66 22.66 40.21 53.14
CA PHE A 66 23.96 40.71 52.64
C PHE A 66 25.13 39.75 52.26
N ARG A 67 25.39 39.57 50.95
CA ARG A 67 26.39 40.35 50.15
C ARG A 67 26.71 39.70 48.78
N ARG A 68 26.65 40.56 47.75
CA ARG A 68 27.28 40.52 46.41
C ARG A 68 28.20 39.34 46.08
N ARG A 69 27.90 38.62 44.98
CA ARG A 69 28.88 38.22 43.96
C ARG A 69 28.23 37.87 42.62
N SER A 70 28.63 38.65 41.60
CA SER A 70 28.90 38.27 40.21
C SER A 70 27.83 37.55 39.39
N GLY A 71 27.33 38.27 38.37
CA GLY A 71 26.56 37.72 37.26
C GLY A 71 27.32 36.67 36.46
N ARG A 72 26.62 35.58 36.15
CA ARG A 72 26.87 34.62 35.06
C ARG A 72 25.82 33.49 35.16
N ARG A 73 24.53 33.81 35.06
CA ARG A 73 23.44 32.80 34.99
C ARG A 73 22.25 33.29 34.16
N LEU A 74 22.52 33.90 33.01
CA LEU A 74 21.48 34.24 32.03
C LEU A 74 21.78 33.74 30.60
N TRP A 75 22.76 32.85 30.45
CA TRP A 75 23.12 32.26 29.14
C TRP A 75 22.84 30.75 29.06
N THR A 76 22.42 30.11 30.15
CA THR A 76 22.14 28.66 30.18
C THR A 76 20.67 28.30 29.97
N THR A 77 19.74 29.25 30.11
CA THR A 77 18.30 29.01 29.86
C THR A 77 17.87 29.27 28.41
N LEU A 78 18.59 30.10 27.65
CA LEU A 78 18.35 30.24 26.20
C LEU A 78 18.94 29.06 25.40
N GLY A 79 20.04 28.46 25.87
CA GLY A 79 20.66 27.30 25.23
C GLY A 79 19.82 26.03 25.32
N LEU A 80 19.06 25.83 26.40
CA LEU A 80 18.22 24.64 26.57
C LEU A 80 16.93 24.68 25.74
N ALA A 81 16.37 25.88 25.49
CA ALA A 81 15.23 26.06 24.60
C ALA A 81 15.60 25.92 23.11
N LEU A 82 16.82 26.31 22.73
CA LEU A 82 17.35 26.09 21.37
C LEU A 82 17.75 24.63 21.12
N VAL A 83 18.15 23.87 22.16
CA VAL A 83 18.41 22.42 22.04
C VAL A 83 17.11 21.60 21.96
N LEU A 84 16.00 22.07 22.56
CA LEU A 84 14.68 21.44 22.43
C LEU A 84 13.94 21.82 21.13
N ALA A 85 14.29 22.95 20.49
CA ALA A 85 13.79 23.29 19.16
C ALA A 85 14.53 22.53 18.04
N ALA A 86 15.77 22.08 18.31
CA ALA A 86 16.57 21.30 17.35
C ALA A 86 16.21 19.80 17.32
N THR A 87 15.39 19.29 18.26
CA THR A 87 14.97 17.87 18.26
C THR A 87 13.76 17.57 17.39
N ALA A 88 13.05 18.59 16.87
CA ALA A 88 11.91 18.37 15.98
C ALA A 88 12.31 18.02 14.52
N VAL A 89 13.58 18.26 14.14
CA VAL A 89 14.11 17.92 12.80
C VAL A 89 14.69 16.49 12.78
N ALA A 90 14.81 15.83 13.94
CA ALA A 90 15.45 14.52 14.09
C ALA A 90 14.49 13.31 13.99
N ALA A 91 13.30 13.50 13.38
CA ALA A 91 12.22 12.51 13.43
C ALA A 91 11.58 12.21 12.06
N GLN A 92 12.25 12.61 10.96
CA GLN A 92 11.84 12.26 9.61
C GLN A 92 12.84 11.23 9.05
N GLU A 93 12.31 10.20 8.40
CA GLU A 93 13.15 9.26 7.64
C GLU A 93 13.85 9.98 6.48
N PRO A 94 15.04 9.51 6.05
CA PRO A 94 15.81 10.23 5.05
C PRO A 94 15.20 10.16 3.66
N GLY A 95 15.47 11.20 2.87
CA GLY A 95 15.18 11.26 1.43
C GLY A 95 14.77 12.61 0.88
N THR A 96 14.53 13.63 1.72
CA THR A 96 14.14 14.98 1.27
C THR A 96 15.00 16.11 1.82
N GLU A 97 16.08 15.76 2.52
CA GLU A 97 17.12 16.67 2.95
C GLU A 97 17.74 17.37 1.75
N ASP A 98 18.26 18.58 1.99
CA ASP A 98 18.96 19.39 0.99
C ASP A 98 18.14 19.64 -0.31
N GLY A 99 16.82 19.50 -0.22
CA GLY A 99 15.90 19.69 -1.34
C GLY A 99 15.83 18.50 -2.30
N GLU A 100 16.22 17.31 -1.85
CA GLU A 100 16.14 16.10 -2.64
C GLU A 100 14.77 15.41 -2.62
N TRP A 101 14.63 14.35 -3.43
CA TRP A 101 13.47 13.46 -3.42
C TRP A 101 13.95 12.04 -3.75
N ARG A 102 14.52 11.34 -2.79
CA ARG A 102 15.28 10.12 -3.05
C ARG A 102 14.41 8.88 -3.27
N TYR A 103 13.20 8.85 -2.72
CA TYR A 103 12.27 7.73 -2.82
C TYR A 103 11.04 8.10 -3.65
N GLN A 104 10.36 7.11 -4.25
CA GLN A 104 9.09 7.34 -4.96
C GLN A 104 8.09 8.15 -4.10
N SER A 105 8.14 7.97 -2.79
CA SER A 105 7.32 8.61 -1.77
C SER A 105 7.99 9.80 -1.05
N GLY A 106 9.07 10.36 -1.60
CA GLY A 106 9.85 11.43 -0.96
C GLY A 106 10.96 10.85 -0.10
N ASP A 107 10.59 10.28 1.04
CA ASP A 107 11.49 9.65 2.00
C ASP A 107 11.24 8.14 2.17
N ALA A 108 12.15 7.47 2.89
CA ALA A 108 12.05 6.05 3.23
C ALA A 108 10.82 5.74 4.11
N GLY A 109 10.28 6.76 4.79
CA GLY A 109 9.11 6.68 5.64
C GLY A 109 7.78 6.83 4.91
N GLY A 110 7.78 7.09 3.61
CA GLY A 110 6.54 7.13 2.82
C GLY A 110 5.74 8.44 2.86
N THR A 111 6.28 9.52 3.43
CA THR A 111 5.47 10.70 3.82
C THR A 111 4.93 11.54 2.65
N ARG A 112 5.67 11.61 1.53
CA ARG A 112 5.44 12.53 0.40
C ARG A 112 5.46 14.01 0.83
N PHE A 113 6.29 14.32 1.82
CA PHE A 113 6.56 15.65 2.33
C PHE A 113 7.91 16.16 1.80
N SER A 114 7.99 17.46 1.53
CA SER A 114 9.26 18.17 1.38
C SER A 114 9.28 19.42 2.27
N PRO A 115 10.42 19.73 2.93
CA PRO A 115 10.55 20.95 3.71
C PRO A 115 10.69 22.21 2.84
N LEU A 116 10.85 22.09 1.52
CA LEU A 116 11.04 23.23 0.62
C LEU A 116 9.85 24.19 0.65
N ASP A 117 10.16 25.49 0.69
CA ASP A 117 9.20 26.58 0.87
C ASP A 117 9.43 27.77 -0.08
N GLN A 118 10.28 27.62 -1.11
CA GLN A 118 10.46 28.67 -2.13
C GLN A 118 9.14 28.94 -2.89
N ILE A 119 8.37 27.88 -3.14
CA ILE A 119 7.01 27.96 -3.64
C ILE A 119 6.04 27.98 -2.45
N ASP A 120 5.30 29.07 -2.31
CA ASP A 120 4.35 29.30 -1.22
C ASP A 120 3.04 29.96 -1.71
N ALA A 121 2.14 30.27 -0.77
CA ALA A 121 0.84 30.86 -1.08
C ALA A 121 0.91 32.22 -1.81
N SER A 122 2.02 32.95 -1.68
CA SER A 122 2.18 34.29 -2.26
C SER A 122 2.59 34.26 -3.73
N ASN A 123 3.20 33.17 -4.19
CA ASN A 123 3.78 33.06 -5.55
C ASN A 123 3.29 31.82 -6.33
N PHE A 124 2.47 30.94 -5.75
CA PHE A 124 2.02 29.71 -6.41
C PHE A 124 1.34 29.92 -7.77
N ASN A 125 0.60 31.03 -7.93
CA ASN A 125 -0.10 31.34 -9.17
C ASN A 125 0.85 31.78 -10.30
N ASP A 126 2.13 32.05 -10.00
CA ASP A 126 3.13 32.48 -10.96
C ASP A 126 3.88 31.29 -11.60
N LEU A 127 3.61 30.05 -11.15
CA LEU A 127 4.26 28.86 -11.67
C LEU A 127 4.05 28.69 -13.19
N GLU A 128 5.15 28.44 -13.90
CA GLU A 128 5.17 28.16 -15.33
C GLU A 128 5.68 26.75 -15.64
N LEU A 129 5.29 26.23 -16.80
CA LEU A 129 5.78 24.95 -17.30
C LEU A 129 7.26 25.06 -17.69
N ALA A 130 8.13 24.38 -16.95
CA ALA A 130 9.57 24.35 -17.21
C ALA A 130 9.92 23.40 -18.37
N TRP A 131 9.43 22.16 -18.28
CA TRP A 131 9.69 21.11 -19.26
C TRP A 131 8.62 20.01 -19.20
N VAL A 132 8.54 19.22 -20.27
CA VAL A 132 7.71 18.01 -20.34
C VAL A 132 8.55 16.85 -20.86
N PHE A 133 8.67 15.80 -20.06
CA PHE A 133 9.25 14.53 -20.49
C PHE A 133 8.14 13.61 -20.99
N ARG A 134 8.22 13.18 -22.26
CA ARG A 134 7.22 12.32 -22.89
C ARG A 134 7.61 10.85 -22.79
N GLY A 135 6.75 10.03 -22.21
CA GLY A 135 6.96 8.58 -22.06
C GLY A 135 6.61 7.75 -23.30
N ASP A 136 6.14 8.38 -24.38
CA ASP A 136 5.62 7.72 -25.58
C ASP A 136 6.67 7.00 -26.42
N ASN A 137 7.93 7.47 -26.43
CA ASN A 137 9.01 6.82 -27.16
C ASN A 137 9.50 5.50 -26.51
N PHE A 138 8.97 5.13 -25.34
CA PHE A 138 9.41 3.96 -24.57
C PHE A 138 8.46 2.77 -24.68
N SER A 139 7.43 2.86 -25.52
CA SER A 139 6.43 1.81 -25.66
C SER A 139 5.89 1.72 -27.09
N PRO A 140 5.70 0.50 -27.64
CA PRO A 140 4.98 0.34 -28.90
C PRO A 140 3.49 0.67 -28.78
N HIS A 141 2.94 0.65 -27.56
CA HIS A 141 1.54 0.95 -27.26
C HIS A 141 1.41 2.25 -26.46
N ALA A 142 0.35 3.01 -26.72
CA ALA A 142 0.02 4.19 -25.95
C ALA A 142 -0.22 3.82 -24.47
N ASN A 143 0.60 4.37 -23.57
CA ASN A 143 0.39 4.22 -22.13
C ASN A 143 -0.26 5.49 -21.58
N TYR A 144 -1.53 5.43 -21.20
CA TYR A 144 -2.24 6.56 -20.57
C TYR A 144 -2.24 6.48 -19.04
N THR A 145 -1.42 5.59 -18.46
CA THR A 145 -1.31 5.38 -17.02
C THR A 145 0.16 5.40 -16.60
N PHE A 146 0.80 6.56 -16.73
CA PHE A 146 2.15 6.78 -16.19
C PHE A 146 2.08 6.68 -14.66
N LYS A 147 2.93 5.83 -14.07
CA LYS A 147 2.96 5.58 -12.62
C LYS A 147 4.33 5.86 -12.00
N SER A 148 5.32 6.25 -12.80
CA SER A 148 6.69 6.42 -12.33
C SER A 148 6.87 7.80 -11.72
N THR A 149 7.03 7.87 -10.40
CA THR A 149 7.44 9.12 -9.73
C THR A 149 8.96 9.15 -9.76
N PRO A 150 9.59 10.17 -10.38
CA PRO A 150 11.04 10.25 -10.40
C PRO A 150 11.63 10.38 -8.99
N SER A 151 12.85 9.88 -8.82
CA SER A 151 13.72 10.22 -7.69
C SER A 151 14.73 11.28 -8.13
N TYR A 152 14.85 12.39 -7.40
CA TYR A 152 15.90 13.38 -7.60
C TYR A 152 17.03 13.13 -6.59
N ILE A 153 18.22 12.78 -7.10
CA ILE A 153 19.37 12.37 -6.30
C ILE A 153 20.62 12.98 -6.91
N ASP A 154 21.43 13.68 -6.12
CA ASP A 154 22.72 14.24 -6.53
C ASP A 154 22.62 15.11 -7.82
N GLY A 155 21.51 15.83 -7.98
CA GLY A 155 21.28 16.73 -9.13
C GLY A 155 20.62 16.11 -10.35
N VAL A 156 20.30 14.81 -10.33
CA VAL A 156 19.76 14.06 -11.49
C VAL A 156 18.42 13.41 -11.15
N LEU A 157 17.50 13.39 -12.11
CA LEU A 157 16.24 12.67 -12.01
C LEU A 157 16.38 11.23 -12.52
N TYR A 158 15.95 10.26 -11.74
CA TYR A 158 15.93 8.84 -12.10
C TYR A 158 14.50 8.32 -12.14
N THR A 159 14.14 7.65 -13.23
CA THR A 159 12.77 7.15 -13.41
C THR A 159 12.72 5.93 -14.33
N THR A 160 11.52 5.40 -14.55
CA THR A 160 11.25 4.33 -15.50
C THR A 160 10.12 4.70 -16.46
N ALA A 161 10.21 4.25 -17.71
CA ALA A 161 9.20 4.54 -18.73
C ALA A 161 8.84 3.33 -19.60
N GLY A 162 7.59 3.32 -20.07
CA GLY A 162 7.06 2.34 -21.02
C GLY A 162 6.83 0.94 -20.45
N TYR A 163 6.34 0.03 -21.30
CA TYR A 163 6.04 -1.37 -20.94
C TYR A 163 7.29 -2.23 -20.74
N ARG A 164 8.45 -1.75 -21.19
CA ARG A 164 9.75 -2.38 -20.91
C ARG A 164 10.38 -1.90 -19.62
N ARG A 165 9.75 -0.94 -18.91
CA ARG A 165 10.33 -0.28 -17.73
C ARG A 165 11.76 0.19 -18.02
N THR A 166 11.94 0.89 -19.13
CA THR A 166 13.25 1.45 -19.53
C THR A 166 13.71 2.40 -18.43
N ILE A 167 14.92 2.17 -17.91
CA ILE A 167 15.52 2.93 -16.80
C ILE A 167 16.16 4.18 -17.39
N LEU A 168 15.94 5.33 -16.76
CA LEU A 168 16.30 6.63 -17.30
C LEU A 168 16.99 7.48 -16.23
N ALA A 169 18.04 8.18 -16.65
CA ALA A 169 18.50 9.39 -16.00
C ALA A 169 18.12 10.60 -16.86
N VAL A 170 17.64 11.64 -16.20
CA VAL A 170 17.06 12.83 -16.81
C VAL A 170 17.66 14.06 -16.12
N ASP A 171 18.04 15.05 -16.93
CA ASP A 171 18.48 16.35 -16.46
C ASP A 171 17.34 17.09 -15.77
N ALA A 172 17.58 17.57 -14.55
CA ALA A 172 16.53 18.14 -13.71
C ALA A 172 16.09 19.54 -14.15
N ALA A 173 16.94 20.29 -14.84
CA ALA A 173 16.60 21.64 -15.31
C ALA A 173 15.81 21.61 -16.62
N THR A 174 16.07 20.64 -17.50
CA THR A 174 15.61 20.65 -18.89
C THR A 174 14.68 19.49 -19.26
N GLY A 175 14.67 18.41 -18.47
CA GLY A 175 14.00 17.16 -18.84
C GLY A 175 14.71 16.36 -19.94
N GLU A 176 15.96 16.72 -20.30
CA GLU A 176 16.78 15.99 -21.27
C GLU A 176 17.16 14.61 -20.74
N GLN A 177 17.05 13.57 -21.57
CA GLN A 177 17.55 12.24 -21.20
C GLN A 177 19.09 12.22 -21.23
N LEU A 178 19.72 11.97 -20.09
CA LEU A 178 21.17 11.85 -19.95
C LEU A 178 21.66 10.46 -20.39
N TRP A 179 21.00 9.42 -19.90
CA TRP A 179 21.22 8.04 -20.32
C TRP A 179 19.94 7.22 -20.16
N SER A 180 19.87 6.09 -20.87
CA SER A 180 18.80 5.13 -20.72
C SER A 180 19.34 3.71 -20.80
N TYR A 181 18.80 2.80 -20.00
CA TYR A 181 19.02 1.37 -20.14
C TYR A 181 17.69 0.64 -20.35
N ARG A 182 17.68 -0.25 -21.33
CA ARG A 182 16.55 -1.13 -21.63
C ARG A 182 17.05 -2.56 -21.55
N GLU A 183 16.38 -3.36 -20.73
CA GLU A 183 16.67 -4.79 -20.62
C GLU A 183 16.61 -5.46 -22.01
N PRO A 184 17.52 -6.41 -22.29
CA PRO A 184 17.42 -7.29 -23.45
C PRO A 184 16.04 -7.93 -23.55
N HIS A 185 15.67 -8.30 -24.77
CA HIS A 185 14.37 -8.91 -25.00
C HIS A 185 14.33 -10.33 -24.42
N THR A 186 13.34 -10.62 -23.57
CA THR A 186 13.13 -11.94 -22.95
C THR A 186 11.69 -12.39 -23.10
N VAL A 187 11.46 -13.71 -23.15
CA VAL A 187 10.09 -14.27 -23.13
C VAL A 187 9.39 -13.93 -21.81
N ARG A 188 10.13 -13.91 -20.70
CA ARG A 188 9.64 -13.43 -19.39
C ARG A 188 9.02 -12.02 -19.45
N TRP A 189 9.62 -11.10 -20.21
CA TRP A 189 9.04 -9.77 -20.43
C TRP A 189 7.80 -9.81 -21.33
N GLU A 190 7.82 -10.55 -22.44
CA GLU A 190 6.68 -10.65 -23.37
C GLU A 190 5.42 -11.15 -22.66
N GLN A 191 5.61 -12.17 -21.81
CA GLN A 191 4.56 -12.78 -21.02
C GLN A 191 4.29 -12.03 -19.71
N SER A 192 4.92 -10.87 -19.51
CA SER A 192 4.86 -10.20 -18.22
C SER A 192 3.49 -9.59 -17.96
N MET A 193 2.87 -10.08 -16.89
CA MET A 193 1.71 -9.43 -16.29
C MET A 193 2.17 -8.10 -15.69
N ARG A 194 1.32 -7.06 -15.74
CA ARG A 194 1.67 -5.74 -15.20
C ARG A 194 2.95 -5.10 -15.79
N ALA A 195 3.35 -5.42 -17.02
CA ALA A 195 4.53 -4.83 -17.66
C ALA A 195 4.53 -3.29 -17.70
N ALA A 196 3.35 -2.67 -17.83
CA ALA A 196 3.16 -1.22 -17.80
C ALA A 196 3.26 -0.56 -16.41
N TYR A 197 3.46 -1.34 -15.35
CA TYR A 197 3.58 -0.84 -13.99
C TYR A 197 5.07 -0.69 -13.67
N GLY A 198 5.52 0.54 -13.47
CA GLY A 198 6.89 0.86 -13.04
C GLY A 198 6.80 2.15 -12.25
N LYS A 199 6.87 2.05 -10.92
CA LYS A 199 6.53 3.16 -10.02
C LYS A 199 7.69 4.09 -9.67
N GLY A 200 8.92 3.71 -9.99
CA GLY A 200 10.13 4.49 -9.71
C GLY A 200 11.37 3.61 -9.75
N VAL A 201 12.41 4.02 -9.01
CA VAL A 201 13.67 3.30 -8.84
C VAL A 201 14.03 3.18 -7.35
N GLY A 202 14.84 2.18 -7.00
CA GLY A 202 15.55 2.13 -5.72
C GLY A 202 16.95 2.71 -5.88
N HIS A 203 17.60 3.11 -4.79
CA HIS A 203 18.95 3.68 -4.85
C HIS A 203 19.78 3.31 -3.62
N GLY A 204 21.10 3.35 -3.75
CA GLY A 204 22.05 3.19 -2.65
C GLY A 204 23.43 3.71 -3.05
N TYR A 205 24.41 3.64 -2.14
CA TYR A 205 25.78 4.06 -2.42
C TYR A 205 26.76 2.91 -2.21
N VAL A 206 27.61 2.68 -3.21
CA VAL A 206 28.64 1.63 -3.19
C VAL A 206 30.00 2.31 -3.45
N ASP A 207 30.83 2.36 -2.42
CA ASP A 207 32.12 3.09 -2.42
C ASP A 207 31.98 4.58 -2.78
N GLY A 208 30.92 5.21 -2.28
CA GLY A 208 30.61 6.63 -2.57
C GLY A 208 30.06 6.88 -3.97
N ARG A 209 29.81 5.83 -4.77
CA ARG A 209 29.13 5.94 -6.06
C ARG A 209 27.65 5.66 -5.89
N LEU A 210 26.80 6.51 -6.46
CA LEU A 210 25.36 6.28 -6.54
C LEU A 210 25.07 5.07 -7.43
N VAL A 211 24.27 4.14 -6.92
CA VAL A 211 23.78 2.96 -7.63
C VAL A 211 22.25 3.01 -7.66
N ILE A 212 21.70 2.79 -8.85
CA ILE A 212 20.26 2.73 -9.11
C ILE A 212 19.86 1.27 -9.26
N TYR A 213 18.87 0.85 -8.45
CA TYR A 213 18.33 -0.51 -8.45
C TYR A 213 16.94 -0.53 -9.04
N VAL A 214 16.70 -1.42 -10.02
CA VAL A 214 15.40 -1.58 -10.65
C VAL A 214 15.11 -3.05 -10.87
N ILE A 215 13.91 -3.48 -10.49
CA ILE A 215 13.39 -4.80 -10.86
C ILE A 215 12.71 -4.65 -12.22
N SER A 216 13.02 -5.48 -13.20
CA SER A 216 12.40 -5.46 -14.53
C SER A 216 11.07 -6.23 -14.55
N PRO A 217 10.23 -6.08 -15.60
CA PRO A 217 9.02 -6.90 -15.74
C PRO A 217 9.34 -8.40 -15.86
N GLY A 218 10.51 -8.74 -16.42
CA GLY A 218 11.05 -10.09 -16.44
C GLY A 218 11.46 -10.61 -15.07
N PHE A 219 11.38 -9.82 -13.99
CA PHE A 219 11.79 -10.21 -12.64
C PHE A 219 13.31 -10.42 -12.49
N PHE A 220 14.09 -9.54 -13.12
CA PHE A 220 15.53 -9.38 -12.88
C PHE A 220 15.79 -8.11 -12.07
N LEU A 221 16.68 -8.17 -11.09
CA LEU A 221 17.17 -7.00 -10.38
C LEU A 221 18.43 -6.47 -11.04
N HIS A 222 18.37 -5.25 -11.58
CA HIS A 222 19.49 -4.54 -12.20
C HIS A 222 20.07 -3.53 -11.21
N ALA A 223 21.41 -3.45 -11.15
CA ALA A 223 22.16 -2.44 -10.41
C ALA A 223 23.02 -1.64 -11.39
N LEU A 224 22.73 -0.34 -11.54
CA LEU A 224 23.38 0.54 -12.50
C LEU A 224 24.10 1.70 -11.78
N ASP A 225 25.28 2.06 -12.25
CA ASP A 225 25.95 3.30 -11.86
C ASP A 225 25.08 4.52 -12.25
N GLY A 226 24.74 5.35 -11.27
CA GLY A 226 23.81 6.46 -11.47
C GLY A 226 24.30 7.51 -12.47
N LYS A 227 25.61 7.66 -12.66
CA LYS A 227 26.17 8.65 -13.58
C LYS A 227 26.19 8.16 -15.02
N THR A 228 26.50 6.89 -15.23
CA THR A 228 26.81 6.34 -16.56
C THR A 228 25.73 5.41 -17.10
N GLY A 229 24.87 4.86 -16.24
CA GLY A 229 23.93 3.80 -16.60
C GLY A 229 24.60 2.45 -16.88
N ALA A 230 25.91 2.32 -16.62
CA ALA A 230 26.62 1.06 -16.75
C ALA A 230 26.29 0.13 -15.58
N HIS A 231 26.27 -1.18 -15.85
CA HIS A 231 26.05 -2.18 -14.81
C HIS A 231 27.15 -2.16 -13.75
N LEU A 232 26.76 -2.29 -12.48
CA LEU A 232 27.69 -2.31 -11.35
C LEU A 232 28.58 -3.57 -11.42
N GLU A 233 29.88 -3.37 -11.56
CA GLU A 233 30.85 -4.45 -11.61
C GLU A 233 30.88 -5.24 -10.30
N GLY A 234 30.81 -6.58 -10.42
CA GLY A 234 30.84 -7.51 -9.28
C GLY A 234 29.49 -7.70 -8.58
N PHE A 235 28.43 -7.04 -9.06
CA PHE A 235 27.08 -7.26 -8.57
C PHE A 235 26.40 -8.39 -9.36
N GLY A 236 25.75 -9.32 -8.66
CA GLY A 236 25.00 -10.42 -9.25
C GLY A 236 25.87 -11.38 -10.06
N SER A 237 25.27 -12.02 -11.07
CA SER A 237 25.96 -13.00 -11.92
C SER A 237 25.50 -12.91 -13.39
N PRO A 238 26.30 -13.42 -14.36
CA PRO A 238 25.88 -13.45 -15.75
C PRO A 238 24.56 -14.22 -15.93
N VAL A 239 23.56 -13.57 -16.53
CA VAL A 239 22.32 -14.23 -16.96
C VAL A 239 22.62 -14.97 -18.27
N PRO A 240 22.29 -16.28 -18.41
CA PRO A 240 22.67 -17.09 -19.57
C PRO A 240 21.79 -16.84 -20.80
N LEU A 241 21.56 -15.57 -21.13
CA LEU A 241 20.75 -15.11 -22.26
C LEU A 241 21.53 -14.10 -23.10
N GLU A 242 21.31 -14.13 -24.42
CA GLU A 242 21.97 -13.20 -25.34
C GLU A 242 21.62 -11.74 -25.01
N GLY A 243 22.63 -10.87 -24.99
CA GLY A 243 22.48 -9.43 -24.77
C GLY A 243 22.50 -8.99 -23.30
N PHE A 244 22.41 -9.91 -22.33
CA PHE A 244 22.63 -9.56 -20.93
C PHE A 244 24.11 -9.23 -20.65
N PRO A 245 24.39 -8.32 -19.71
CA PRO A 245 25.75 -8.01 -19.29
C PRO A 245 26.39 -9.16 -18.51
N ASP A 246 27.72 -9.14 -18.40
CA ASP A 246 28.47 -10.10 -17.58
C ASP A 246 28.32 -9.86 -16.06
N THR A 247 27.69 -8.76 -15.64
CA THR A 247 27.54 -8.35 -14.23
C THR A 247 26.41 -7.30 -14.08
N GLY A 248 26.08 -6.92 -12.86
CA GLY A 248 25.06 -5.94 -12.51
C GLY A 248 23.63 -6.46 -12.52
N VAL A 249 23.43 -7.78 -12.62
CA VAL A 249 22.10 -8.38 -12.71
C VAL A 249 21.97 -9.58 -11.78
N VAL A 250 20.86 -9.66 -11.06
CA VAL A 250 20.43 -10.85 -10.30
C VAL A 250 19.15 -11.39 -10.94
N ASP A 251 19.13 -12.68 -11.25
CA ASP A 251 17.89 -13.38 -11.61
C ASP A 251 17.15 -13.80 -10.34
N LEU A 252 16.08 -13.07 -10.02
CA LEU A 252 15.35 -13.23 -8.77
C LEU A 252 14.62 -14.58 -8.69
N LEU A 253 14.31 -15.23 -9.83
CA LEU A 253 13.68 -16.56 -9.82
C LEU A 253 14.60 -17.63 -9.23
N ALA A 254 15.92 -17.44 -9.30
CA ALA A 254 16.91 -18.39 -8.80
C ALA A 254 16.77 -18.67 -7.30
N ASP A 255 16.30 -17.68 -6.54
CA ASP A 255 16.24 -17.75 -5.07
C ASP A 255 14.84 -18.03 -4.52
N LEU A 256 13.82 -18.13 -5.39
CA LEU A 256 12.45 -18.43 -4.94
C LEU A 256 12.27 -19.90 -4.52
N GLY A 257 13.08 -20.82 -5.08
CA GLY A 257 12.99 -22.26 -4.79
C GLY A 257 12.01 -23.02 -5.68
N HIS A 258 11.68 -22.49 -6.86
CA HIS A 258 10.87 -23.17 -7.88
C HIS A 258 11.71 -23.48 -9.12
N ASP A 259 11.38 -24.56 -9.83
CA ASP A 259 11.99 -24.86 -11.12
C ASP A 259 11.62 -23.76 -12.13
N TYR A 260 12.62 -23.23 -12.83
CA TYR A 260 12.45 -22.18 -13.83
C TYR A 260 13.43 -22.35 -14.99
N ASP A 261 13.09 -21.77 -16.14
CA ASP A 261 14.00 -21.55 -17.26
C ASP A 261 14.40 -20.08 -17.29
N PRO A 262 15.70 -19.73 -17.47
CA PRO A 262 16.13 -18.32 -17.48
C PRO A 262 15.42 -17.45 -18.52
N ASN A 263 15.06 -18.01 -19.68
CA ASN A 263 14.40 -17.28 -20.76
C ASN A 263 12.88 -17.20 -20.58
N THR A 264 12.23 -18.34 -20.30
CA THR A 264 10.75 -18.44 -20.26
C THR A 264 10.16 -18.29 -18.86
N GLY A 265 10.98 -18.33 -17.80
CA GLY A 265 10.54 -18.18 -16.42
C GLY A 265 9.97 -19.46 -15.82
N LEU A 266 9.02 -19.30 -14.89
CA LEU A 266 8.28 -20.39 -14.26
C LEU A 266 7.36 -21.09 -15.27
N ASP A 267 7.09 -22.38 -15.06
CA ASP A 267 5.99 -23.04 -15.76
C ASP A 267 4.67 -22.36 -15.36
N PRO A 268 3.86 -21.84 -16.32
CA PRO A 268 2.59 -21.20 -16.00
C PRO A 268 1.61 -22.10 -15.22
N ARG A 269 1.78 -23.42 -15.28
CA ARG A 269 1.02 -24.39 -14.48
C ARG A 269 1.41 -24.40 -13.00
N THR A 270 2.56 -23.84 -12.66
CA THR A 270 3.04 -23.65 -11.29
C THR A 270 2.70 -22.25 -10.80
N GLY A 271 2.96 -21.23 -11.61
CA GLY A 271 2.71 -19.84 -11.22
C GLY A 271 3.40 -18.82 -12.11
N TYR A 272 3.24 -17.55 -11.75
CA TYR A 272 3.88 -16.41 -12.39
C TYR A 272 4.17 -15.33 -11.36
N ILE A 273 5.33 -14.68 -11.43
CA ILE A 273 5.70 -13.59 -10.52
C ILE A 273 6.45 -12.48 -11.28
N THR A 274 6.22 -11.24 -10.87
CA THR A 274 6.89 -10.03 -11.38
C THR A 274 7.02 -8.99 -10.27
N SER A 275 7.33 -7.75 -10.60
CA SER A 275 7.24 -6.61 -9.67
C SER A 275 6.61 -5.40 -10.35
N SER A 276 5.94 -4.56 -9.58
CA SER A 276 5.36 -3.28 -10.03
C SER A 276 5.95 -2.05 -9.33
N SER A 277 6.65 -2.25 -8.22
CA SER A 277 7.28 -1.21 -7.39
C SER A 277 8.81 -1.35 -7.42
N PRO A 278 9.57 -0.26 -7.20
CA PRO A 278 11.00 -0.38 -6.99
C PRO A 278 11.33 -1.19 -5.73
N PRO A 279 12.52 -1.79 -5.63
CA PRO A 279 13.02 -2.29 -4.35
C PRO A 279 13.28 -1.12 -3.41
N ILE A 280 13.39 -1.40 -2.11
CA ILE A 280 13.90 -0.45 -1.13
C ILE A 280 15.28 -0.88 -0.68
N VAL A 281 16.20 0.07 -0.57
CA VAL A 281 17.52 -0.17 0.00
C VAL A 281 17.54 0.35 1.42
N VAL A 282 17.85 -0.52 2.36
CA VAL A 282 17.93 -0.22 3.79
C VAL A 282 19.29 -0.71 4.26
N ASN A 283 20.14 0.21 4.70
CA ASN A 283 21.54 -0.05 5.03
C ASN A 283 22.28 -0.73 3.86
N ASP A 284 22.81 -1.94 4.06
CA ASP A 284 23.53 -2.70 3.04
C ASP A 284 22.65 -3.74 2.30
N THR A 285 21.32 -3.66 2.48
CA THR A 285 20.35 -4.65 1.97
C THR A 285 19.37 -4.04 0.96
N VAL A 286 19.25 -4.68 -0.21
CA VAL A 286 18.19 -4.43 -1.20
C VAL A 286 17.04 -5.39 -0.91
N VAL A 287 15.89 -4.87 -0.47
CA VAL A 287 14.66 -5.65 -0.23
C VAL A 287 13.73 -5.56 -1.44
N VAL A 288 13.31 -6.72 -1.93
CA VAL A 288 12.56 -6.90 -3.17
C VAL A 288 11.14 -7.34 -2.86
N GLY A 289 10.19 -6.44 -3.11
CA GLY A 289 8.77 -6.77 -3.25
C GLY A 289 8.44 -7.34 -4.62
N ASN A 290 7.22 -7.84 -4.78
CA ASN A 290 6.78 -8.55 -5.99
C ASN A 290 5.31 -8.28 -6.32
N SER A 291 4.78 -8.93 -7.35
CA SER A 291 3.43 -8.79 -7.86
C SER A 291 3.04 -10.03 -8.65
N HIS A 292 1.76 -10.39 -8.60
CA HIS A 292 1.14 -11.39 -9.48
C HIS A 292 0.13 -10.72 -10.42
N GLU A 293 -0.55 -11.50 -11.25
CA GLU A 293 -1.75 -11.01 -11.91
C GLU A 293 -2.77 -10.52 -10.87
N GLN A 294 -3.70 -9.66 -11.27
CA GLN A 294 -4.81 -9.36 -10.38
C GLN A 294 -5.69 -10.59 -10.14
N GLY A 295 -6.08 -10.83 -8.88
CA GLY A 295 -6.83 -12.01 -8.48
C GLY A 295 -8.20 -12.10 -9.17
N TYR A 296 -8.79 -10.97 -9.55
CA TYR A 296 -10.01 -10.90 -10.35
C TYR A 296 -9.86 -11.32 -11.82
N SER A 297 -8.63 -11.59 -12.28
CA SER A 297 -8.33 -12.12 -13.61
C SER A 297 -7.87 -13.59 -13.57
N GLN A 298 -7.93 -14.24 -12.40
CA GLN A 298 -7.55 -15.66 -12.23
C GLN A 298 -8.78 -16.58 -12.29
N SER A 299 -8.66 -17.70 -13.01
CA SER A 299 -9.68 -18.76 -13.08
C SER A 299 -9.33 -20.01 -12.29
N ARG A 300 -8.08 -20.11 -11.82
CA ARG A 300 -7.47 -21.32 -11.26
C ARG A 300 -6.87 -21.03 -9.89
N ILE A 301 -6.77 -22.07 -9.07
CA ILE A 301 -6.46 -21.93 -7.65
C ILE A 301 -4.95 -21.92 -7.36
N GLU A 302 -4.12 -22.42 -8.28
CA GLU A 302 -2.69 -22.56 -8.07
C GLU A 302 -1.87 -21.35 -8.55
N ASN A 303 -0.91 -20.92 -7.72
CA ASN A 303 0.12 -19.95 -8.07
C ASN A 303 1.34 -20.10 -7.14
N VAL A 304 2.46 -19.44 -7.46
CA VAL A 304 3.61 -19.35 -6.53
C VAL A 304 3.35 -18.30 -5.44
N PRO A 305 3.92 -18.43 -4.23
CA PRO A 305 3.84 -17.40 -3.19
C PRO A 305 4.61 -16.12 -3.54
N GLY A 306 4.12 -14.98 -3.08
CA GLY A 306 4.77 -13.67 -3.16
C GLY A 306 5.88 -13.47 -2.13
N ASP A 307 6.83 -14.40 -2.06
CA ASP A 307 7.94 -14.36 -1.12
C ASP A 307 8.79 -13.08 -1.27
N ILE A 308 9.27 -12.55 -0.15
CA ILE A 308 10.12 -11.35 -0.11
C ILE A 308 11.58 -11.78 -0.12
N LEU A 309 12.36 -11.18 -1.02
CA LEU A 309 13.77 -11.49 -1.19
C LEU A 309 14.64 -10.32 -0.73
N ALA A 310 15.85 -10.63 -0.27
CA ALA A 310 16.83 -9.63 0.09
C ALA A 310 18.24 -9.97 -0.42
N TYR A 311 18.94 -8.93 -0.84
CA TYR A 311 20.25 -9.04 -1.47
C TYR A 311 21.23 -8.02 -0.89
N ASP A 312 22.51 -8.38 -0.83
CA ASP A 312 23.58 -7.44 -0.51
C ASP A 312 23.69 -6.37 -1.60
N THR A 313 23.70 -5.10 -1.19
CA THR A 313 23.73 -3.93 -2.08
C THR A 313 24.94 -3.90 -3.00
N ARG A 314 26.09 -4.41 -2.54
CA ARG A 314 27.36 -4.33 -3.26
C ARG A 314 27.55 -5.48 -4.24
N THR A 315 27.21 -6.68 -3.82
CA THR A 315 27.55 -7.92 -4.50
C THR A 315 26.35 -8.60 -5.16
N GLY A 316 25.12 -8.21 -4.80
CA GLY A 316 23.91 -8.91 -5.24
C GLY A 316 23.80 -10.33 -4.68
N GLN A 317 24.57 -10.66 -3.63
CA GLN A 317 24.48 -11.96 -2.97
C GLN A 317 23.15 -12.06 -2.22
N HIS A 318 22.41 -13.15 -2.45
CA HIS A 318 21.18 -13.44 -1.71
C HIS A 318 21.48 -13.54 -0.19
N LYS A 319 20.77 -12.72 0.61
CA LYS A 319 20.88 -12.69 2.07
C LYS A 319 19.83 -13.61 2.70
N TRP A 320 18.56 -13.39 2.38
CA TRP A 320 17.44 -14.13 2.95
C TRP A 320 16.20 -14.08 2.07
N LYS A 321 15.31 -15.05 2.29
CA LYS A 321 13.95 -15.12 1.76
C LYS A 321 12.96 -15.22 2.91
N PHE A 322 11.92 -14.41 2.89
CA PHE A 322 10.77 -14.55 3.79
C PHE A 322 9.62 -15.23 3.05
N ASN A 323 9.24 -16.43 3.52
CA ASN A 323 8.11 -17.17 2.99
C ASN A 323 6.80 -16.47 3.41
N ILE A 324 6.06 -15.94 2.44
CA ILE A 324 4.83 -15.19 2.72
C ILE A 324 3.62 -16.10 2.94
N ILE A 325 3.66 -17.28 2.34
CA ILE A 325 2.77 -18.41 2.64
C ILE A 325 3.66 -19.47 3.31
N PRO A 326 3.28 -19.98 4.50
CA PRO A 326 4.10 -20.91 5.25
C PRO A 326 4.36 -22.19 4.44
N GLN A 327 5.61 -22.66 4.44
CA GLN A 327 6.04 -23.84 3.68
C GLN A 327 6.17 -25.11 4.56
N SER A 328 5.91 -24.97 5.86
CA SER A 328 6.00 -26.06 6.84
C SER A 328 5.14 -25.78 8.08
N GLU A 329 4.76 -26.84 8.80
CA GLU A 329 3.97 -26.73 10.05
C GLU A 329 4.64 -25.87 11.14
N SER A 330 5.96 -25.70 11.07
CA SER A 330 6.72 -24.88 12.03
C SER A 330 6.71 -23.39 11.70
N GLU A 331 6.31 -23.00 10.49
CA GLU A 331 6.27 -21.60 10.09
C GLU A 331 5.03 -20.89 10.64
N PHE A 332 5.21 -19.62 11.00
CA PHE A 332 4.13 -18.83 11.57
C PHE A 332 2.98 -18.65 10.58
N GLY A 333 1.74 -18.78 11.06
CA GLY A 333 0.54 -18.61 10.25
C GLY A 333 0.09 -19.89 9.54
N PHE A 334 0.85 -20.99 9.62
CA PHE A 334 0.48 -22.29 9.04
C PHE A 334 -0.92 -22.76 9.48
N ASP A 335 -1.25 -22.56 10.75
CA ASP A 335 -2.53 -22.91 11.35
C ASP A 335 -3.73 -22.13 10.79
N THR A 336 -3.48 -21.05 10.03
CA THR A 336 -4.52 -20.27 9.34
C THR A 336 -4.81 -20.74 7.92
N TRP A 337 -4.10 -21.77 7.45
CA TRP A 337 -4.33 -22.43 6.16
C TRP A 337 -4.89 -23.82 6.41
N GLU A 338 -6.21 -23.94 6.41
CA GLU A 338 -6.85 -25.25 6.55
C GLU A 338 -6.69 -26.06 5.26
N ASN A 339 -7.07 -27.34 5.31
CA ASN A 339 -7.10 -28.30 4.21
C ASN A 339 -5.84 -28.45 3.35
N ASP A 340 -4.68 -28.03 3.84
CA ASP A 340 -3.40 -27.95 3.10
C ASP A 340 -3.37 -26.86 2.00
N ALA A 341 -4.27 -25.87 2.05
CA ALA A 341 -4.37 -24.79 1.06
C ALA A 341 -3.08 -24.04 0.76
N TRP A 342 -2.17 -23.98 1.74
CA TRP A 342 -0.85 -23.37 1.61
C TRP A 342 0.03 -24.03 0.54
N GLN A 343 -0.23 -25.30 0.16
CA GLN A 343 0.59 -26.04 -0.81
C GLN A 343 0.36 -25.63 -2.26
N TRP A 344 -0.82 -25.08 -2.56
CA TRP A 344 -1.20 -24.74 -3.94
C TRP A 344 -1.54 -23.28 -4.10
N THR A 345 -2.08 -22.63 -3.07
CA THR A 345 -2.41 -21.20 -3.13
C THR A 345 -1.11 -20.39 -3.20
N GLY A 346 -1.11 -19.36 -4.04
CA GLY A 346 -0.01 -18.41 -4.14
C GLY A 346 -0.48 -16.97 -4.00
N ASP A 347 0.22 -16.07 -4.68
CA ASP A 347 0.11 -14.62 -4.50
C ASP A 347 0.42 -14.19 -3.06
N VAL A 348 -0.34 -13.28 -2.46
CA VAL A 348 0.08 -12.52 -1.27
C VAL A 348 1.34 -11.67 -1.57
N SER A 349 1.34 -11.01 -2.73
CA SER A 349 2.37 -10.08 -3.15
C SER A 349 2.34 -8.72 -2.46
N SER A 350 3.53 -8.12 -2.35
CA SER A 350 3.72 -6.72 -1.97
C SER A 350 3.89 -5.83 -3.20
N TRP A 351 2.78 -5.56 -3.88
CA TRP A 351 2.79 -4.75 -5.10
C TRP A 351 2.83 -3.24 -4.84
N ALA A 352 2.44 -2.79 -3.64
CA ALA A 352 2.63 -1.40 -3.20
C ALA A 352 4.10 -1.16 -2.82
N PRO A 353 4.62 0.08 -2.90
CA PRO A 353 5.97 0.39 -2.44
C PRO A 353 6.15 0.05 -0.95
N LEU A 354 7.38 -0.30 -0.59
CA LEU A 354 7.79 -0.59 0.78
C LEU A 354 8.20 0.70 1.49
N ALA A 355 8.18 0.68 2.83
CA ALA A 355 8.74 1.73 3.67
C ALA A 355 9.76 1.14 4.64
N ALA A 356 10.62 1.96 5.22
CA ALA A 356 11.62 1.52 6.19
C ALA A 356 11.87 2.54 7.29
N ASP A 357 12.16 2.03 8.49
CA ASP A 357 12.82 2.77 9.56
C ASP A 357 14.32 2.49 9.42
N MET A 358 15.04 3.45 8.84
CA MET A 358 16.44 3.28 8.46
C MET A 358 17.34 3.14 9.69
N GLU A 359 17.00 3.84 10.78
CA GLU A 359 17.73 3.81 12.05
C GLU A 359 17.66 2.42 12.70
N ARG A 360 16.47 1.81 12.72
CA ARG A 360 16.23 0.52 13.38
C ARG A 360 16.46 -0.68 12.48
N GLY A 361 16.65 -0.47 11.18
CA GLY A 361 16.81 -1.55 10.21
C GLY A 361 15.53 -2.38 10.06
N ILE A 362 14.37 -1.73 10.05
CA ILE A 362 13.06 -2.39 9.91
C ILE A 362 12.46 -2.03 8.56
N VAL A 363 12.00 -3.03 7.81
CA VAL A 363 11.23 -2.83 6.57
C VAL A 363 9.76 -3.20 6.79
N TYR A 364 8.86 -2.35 6.29
CA TYR A 364 7.41 -2.51 6.38
C TYR A 364 6.81 -2.87 5.02
N ILE A 365 6.08 -3.99 5.01
CA ILE A 365 5.66 -4.67 3.79
C ILE A 365 4.13 -4.80 3.78
N PRO A 366 3.42 -4.03 2.95
CA PRO A 366 1.99 -4.20 2.72
C PRO A 366 1.72 -5.33 1.72
N THR A 367 0.75 -6.22 1.98
CA THR A 367 0.40 -7.33 1.08
C THR A 367 -1.01 -7.22 0.50
N ASN A 368 -1.25 -7.93 -0.61
CA ASN A 368 -2.57 -8.16 -1.19
C ASN A 368 -3.22 -9.46 -0.68
N ALA A 369 -4.40 -9.77 -1.21
CA ALA A 369 -5.06 -11.04 -0.96
C ALA A 369 -4.32 -12.23 -1.63
N PRO A 370 -4.51 -13.47 -1.15
CA PRO A 370 -4.09 -14.68 -1.86
C PRO A 370 -4.83 -14.84 -3.21
N THR A 371 -4.40 -15.80 -4.02
CA THR A 371 -5.02 -16.14 -5.32
C THR A 371 -6.55 -16.11 -5.28
N ILE A 372 -7.15 -15.45 -6.29
CA ILE A 372 -8.58 -15.18 -6.49
C ILE A 372 -9.19 -14.20 -5.46
N ASP A 373 -9.62 -13.05 -5.98
CA ASP A 373 -10.03 -11.89 -5.16
C ASP A 373 -11.41 -11.99 -4.52
N TYR A 374 -12.32 -12.82 -5.04
CA TYR A 374 -13.74 -12.80 -4.66
C TYR A 374 -14.32 -14.18 -4.31
N TYR A 375 -13.45 -15.18 -4.16
CA TYR A 375 -13.79 -16.52 -3.69
C TYR A 375 -12.56 -17.16 -3.05
N GLY A 376 -12.75 -17.80 -1.91
CA GLY A 376 -11.74 -18.46 -1.09
C GLY A 376 -12.13 -19.86 -0.62
N GLY A 377 -13.21 -20.46 -1.16
CA GLY A 377 -13.68 -21.79 -0.70
C GLY A 377 -12.67 -22.94 -0.87
N PHE A 378 -11.66 -22.78 -1.73
CA PHE A 378 -10.54 -23.73 -1.87
C PHE A 378 -9.41 -23.48 -0.86
N ARG A 379 -9.43 -22.36 -0.14
CA ARG A 379 -8.44 -21.91 0.83
C ARG A 379 -9.06 -21.50 2.18
N PRO A 380 -9.78 -22.40 2.87
CA PRO A 380 -10.41 -22.09 4.15
C PRO A 380 -9.38 -21.62 5.21
N GLY A 381 -9.82 -20.75 6.11
CA GLY A 381 -9.01 -20.16 7.17
C GLY A 381 -8.67 -18.69 6.91
N ASP A 382 -7.99 -18.03 7.84
CA ASP A 382 -7.71 -16.58 7.73
C ASP A 382 -6.66 -16.24 6.65
N ASN A 383 -5.90 -17.24 6.18
CA ASN A 383 -4.92 -17.13 5.11
C ASN A 383 -3.81 -16.08 5.38
N LEU A 384 -3.14 -16.15 6.54
CA LEU A 384 -2.00 -15.27 6.82
C LEU A 384 -0.84 -15.54 5.87
N PHE A 385 -0.18 -14.55 5.27
CA PHE A 385 -0.23 -13.11 5.56
C PHE A 385 -1.01 -12.27 4.52
N GLY A 386 -2.14 -12.76 4.02
CA GLY A 386 -3.02 -12.01 3.12
C GLY A 386 -3.46 -10.67 3.70
N THR A 387 -3.45 -9.58 2.91
CA THR A 387 -3.92 -8.23 3.30
C THR A 387 -3.36 -7.73 4.65
N SER A 388 -2.06 -7.89 4.82
CA SER A 388 -1.34 -7.63 6.08
C SER A 388 -0.26 -6.56 5.90
N ILE A 389 0.01 -5.82 6.97
CA ILE A 389 1.28 -5.10 7.12
C ILE A 389 2.23 -5.99 7.91
N ILE A 390 3.45 -6.17 7.42
CA ILE A 390 4.48 -7.02 8.03
C ILE A 390 5.70 -6.16 8.30
N ALA A 391 6.29 -6.30 9.49
CA ALA A 391 7.57 -5.71 9.83
C ALA A 391 8.64 -6.80 9.90
N LEU A 392 9.68 -6.66 9.08
CA LEU A 392 10.83 -7.57 9.07
C LEU A 392 12.10 -6.83 9.53
N ASP A 393 12.95 -7.53 10.25
CA ASP A 393 14.35 -7.14 10.44
C ASP A 393 15.07 -7.24 9.10
N VAL A 394 15.66 -6.13 8.64
CA VAL A 394 16.20 -6.05 7.27
C VAL A 394 17.44 -6.93 7.07
N GLU A 395 18.22 -7.18 8.12
CA GLU A 395 19.46 -7.95 8.02
C GLU A 395 19.19 -9.45 7.93
N THR A 396 18.18 -9.92 8.67
CA THR A 396 17.91 -11.35 8.86
C THR A 396 16.65 -11.86 8.16
N GLY A 397 15.73 -10.97 7.77
CA GLY A 397 14.42 -11.33 7.25
C GLY A 397 13.46 -11.86 8.31
N ASN A 398 13.85 -11.81 9.59
CA ASN A 398 13.01 -12.32 10.67
C ASN A 398 11.78 -11.44 10.87
N ARG A 399 10.62 -12.08 11.02
CA ARG A 399 9.37 -11.38 11.34
C ARG A 399 9.44 -10.80 12.75
N LEU A 400 9.39 -9.46 12.84
CA LEU A 400 9.28 -8.75 14.11
C LEU A 400 7.83 -8.79 14.59
N TRP A 401 6.91 -8.28 13.77
CA TRP A 401 5.48 -8.27 14.01
C TRP A 401 4.72 -8.20 12.69
N HIS A 402 3.41 -8.39 12.72
CA HIS A 402 2.51 -8.17 11.58
C HIS A 402 1.11 -7.86 12.09
N PHE A 403 0.25 -7.32 11.23
CA PHE A 403 -1.18 -7.20 11.48
C PHE A 403 -1.97 -7.47 10.18
N GLN A 404 -2.96 -8.36 10.26
CA GLN A 404 -3.86 -8.68 9.13
C GLN A 404 -5.10 -7.79 9.18
N THR A 405 -5.31 -7.00 8.12
CA THR A 405 -6.43 -6.02 8.05
C THR A 405 -7.72 -6.60 7.50
N VAL A 406 -7.67 -7.79 6.87
CA VAL A 406 -8.84 -8.53 6.43
C VAL A 406 -8.60 -10.02 6.66
N HIS A 407 -9.44 -10.65 7.48
CA HIS A 407 -9.44 -12.09 7.69
C HIS A 407 -10.13 -12.78 6.50
N HIS A 408 -9.54 -13.85 5.96
CA HIS A 408 -10.07 -14.57 4.80
C HIS A 408 -10.49 -13.63 3.64
N PRO A 409 -9.54 -12.93 3.01
CA PRO A 409 -9.87 -11.85 2.07
C PRO A 409 -10.54 -12.35 0.78
N ILE A 410 -11.71 -11.79 0.47
CA ILE A 410 -12.51 -12.05 -0.76
C ILE A 410 -13.17 -10.78 -1.34
N TRP A 411 -12.50 -9.62 -1.20
CA TRP A 411 -13.08 -8.33 -1.61
C TRP A 411 -12.14 -7.45 -2.44
N ASN A 412 -10.98 -7.95 -2.88
CA ASN A 412 -9.93 -7.13 -3.51
C ASN A 412 -9.53 -5.93 -2.61
N TYR A 413 -9.33 -6.21 -1.33
CA TYR A 413 -9.02 -5.22 -0.29
C TYR A 413 -7.52 -5.16 0.06
N ASP A 414 -6.67 -5.39 -0.93
CA ASP A 414 -5.22 -5.19 -0.83
C ASP A 414 -4.86 -3.84 -0.23
N LEU A 415 -3.74 -3.80 0.46
CA LEU A 415 -3.14 -2.58 0.98
C LEU A 415 -2.45 -1.82 -0.16
N PRO A 416 -3.04 -0.72 -0.67
CA PRO A 416 -2.66 -0.20 -1.99
C PRO A 416 -1.58 0.88 -1.96
N ASN A 417 -1.17 1.30 -0.76
CA ASN A 417 -0.28 2.44 -0.54
C ASN A 417 0.89 2.02 0.35
N VAL A 418 1.99 2.75 0.17
CA VAL A 418 3.17 2.66 1.03
C VAL A 418 2.77 2.88 2.50
N PRO A 419 3.30 2.10 3.46
CA PRO A 419 3.16 2.43 4.88
C PRO A 419 3.77 3.81 5.16
N ILE A 420 3.17 4.58 6.07
CA ILE A 420 3.64 5.93 6.40
C ILE A 420 4.18 5.95 7.83
N LEU A 421 5.41 6.42 7.99
CA LEU A 421 6.08 6.53 9.28
C LEU A 421 5.97 7.98 9.77
N LEU A 422 5.51 8.15 11.00
CA LEU A 422 5.47 9.42 11.69
C LEU A 422 5.92 9.24 13.14
N ASP A 423 6.57 10.24 13.69
CA ASP A 423 6.80 10.33 15.13
C ASP A 423 5.78 11.31 15.72
N VAL A 424 4.84 10.80 16.51
CA VAL A 424 3.70 11.57 17.04
C VAL A 424 3.67 11.52 18.56
N THR A 425 2.89 12.39 19.18
CA THR A 425 2.63 12.37 20.63
C THR A 425 1.19 12.01 20.90
N VAL A 426 0.95 10.80 21.39
CA VAL A 426 -0.40 10.31 21.76
C VAL A 426 -0.50 10.26 23.27
N ASP A 427 -1.53 10.92 23.83
CA ASP A 427 -1.75 11.00 25.28
C ASP A 427 -0.51 11.46 26.09
N GLY A 428 0.29 12.35 25.50
CA GLY A 428 1.52 12.89 26.09
C GLY A 428 2.74 11.98 25.99
N GLN A 429 2.64 10.83 25.29
CA GLN A 429 3.75 9.91 25.05
C GLN A 429 4.21 9.97 23.59
N ALA A 430 5.52 10.03 23.37
CA ALA A 430 6.09 9.91 22.04
C ALA A 430 5.89 8.47 21.52
N VAL A 431 5.32 8.35 20.33
CA VAL A 431 5.03 7.08 19.66
C VAL A 431 5.66 7.11 18.27
N PRO A 432 6.65 6.25 17.99
CA PRO A 432 7.10 6.03 16.62
C PRO A 432 6.02 5.21 15.91
N MET A 433 5.23 5.86 15.08
CA MET A 433 4.03 5.30 14.47
C MET A 433 4.31 4.82 13.05
N VAL A 434 3.70 3.69 12.67
CA VAL A 434 3.51 3.28 11.28
C VAL A 434 2.02 3.22 10.98
N ILE A 435 1.64 3.81 9.85
CA ILE A 435 0.27 3.98 9.42
C ILE A 435 0.05 3.16 8.15
N GLN A 436 -0.97 2.32 8.16
CA GLN A 436 -1.44 1.59 7.00
C GLN A 436 -2.83 2.07 6.59
N THR A 437 -2.94 2.60 5.38
CA THR A 437 -4.20 3.06 4.80
C THR A 437 -4.82 1.95 3.93
N THR A 438 -6.15 1.95 3.79
CA THR A 438 -6.87 0.86 3.11
C THR A 438 -7.88 1.33 2.05
N LYS A 439 -8.32 0.39 1.18
CA LYS A 439 -9.33 0.64 0.14
C LYS A 439 -10.72 0.98 0.68
N GLN A 440 -11.01 0.53 1.91
CA GLN A 440 -12.28 0.78 2.60
C GLN A 440 -12.31 2.16 3.28
N GLY A 441 -11.19 2.88 3.34
CA GLY A 441 -11.10 4.19 4.01
C GLY A 441 -10.96 4.07 5.52
N MET A 442 -10.47 2.94 6.00
CA MET A 442 -10.02 2.76 7.37
C MET A 442 -8.50 2.98 7.43
N THR A 443 -8.03 3.53 8.54
CA THR A 443 -6.61 3.80 8.76
C THR A 443 -6.18 3.07 10.02
N PHE A 444 -5.20 2.18 9.87
CA PHE A 444 -4.63 1.40 10.97
C PHE A 444 -3.31 2.04 11.39
N ALA A 445 -3.08 2.20 12.69
CA ALA A 445 -1.88 2.81 13.24
C ALA A 445 -1.28 1.95 14.34
N PHE A 446 0.01 1.69 14.25
CA PHE A 446 0.75 0.83 15.18
C PHE A 446 2.01 1.55 15.66
N ASN A 447 2.47 1.22 16.87
CA ASN A 447 3.86 1.46 17.21
C ASN A 447 4.73 0.66 16.23
N ARG A 448 5.57 1.35 15.47
CA ARG A 448 6.33 0.76 14.35
C ARG A 448 7.37 -0.27 14.80
N VAL A 449 7.80 -0.20 16.06
CA VAL A 449 8.76 -1.16 16.64
C VAL A 449 8.06 -2.41 17.18
N THR A 450 6.95 -2.24 17.90
CA THR A 450 6.32 -3.35 18.65
C THR A 450 5.15 -3.99 17.90
N GLY A 451 4.53 -3.28 16.95
CA GLY A 451 3.29 -3.69 16.29
C GLY A 451 2.04 -3.52 17.15
N GLU A 452 2.17 -2.96 18.36
CA GLU A 452 1.01 -2.69 19.22
C GLU A 452 0.14 -1.60 18.58
N PRO A 453 -1.20 -1.80 18.48
CA PRO A 453 -2.10 -0.77 17.98
C PRO A 453 -2.02 0.49 18.83
N VAL A 454 -1.90 1.65 18.18
CA VAL A 454 -1.90 2.95 18.89
C VAL A 454 -3.27 3.24 19.49
N TRP A 455 -4.33 2.86 18.78
CA TRP A 455 -5.71 2.91 19.27
C TRP A 455 -6.37 1.54 19.16
N PRO A 456 -7.42 1.27 19.96
CA PRO A 456 -8.11 -0.01 19.92
C PRO A 456 -8.61 -0.39 18.52
N ILE A 457 -8.49 -1.67 18.19
CA ILE A 457 -9.07 -2.29 17.00
C ILE A 457 -10.10 -3.30 17.48
N GLU A 458 -11.33 -3.18 16.99
CA GLU A 458 -12.45 -4.02 17.40
C GLU A 458 -12.73 -5.10 16.36
N GLU A 459 -12.84 -6.35 16.81
CA GLU A 459 -13.40 -7.43 16.00
C GLU A 459 -14.92 -7.28 15.94
N ARG A 460 -15.47 -6.99 14.75
CA ARG A 460 -16.92 -6.83 14.55
C ARG A 460 -17.46 -7.91 13.65
N ALA A 461 -18.64 -8.44 14.00
CA ALA A 461 -19.32 -9.44 13.19
C ALA A 461 -19.66 -8.90 11.79
N VAL A 462 -19.40 -9.71 10.77
CA VAL A 462 -19.72 -9.39 9.37
C VAL A 462 -20.64 -10.47 8.76
N PRO A 463 -21.37 -10.16 7.67
CA PRO A 463 -22.24 -11.14 7.03
C PRO A 463 -21.47 -12.35 6.51
N ALA A 464 -21.99 -13.55 6.74
CA ALA A 464 -21.48 -14.77 6.13
C ALA A 464 -21.77 -14.81 4.62
N SER A 465 -20.93 -15.53 3.86
CA SER A 465 -21.19 -15.81 2.45
C SER A 465 -22.35 -16.79 2.28
N VAL A 466 -23.05 -16.64 1.16
CA VAL A 466 -24.05 -17.61 0.68
C VAL A 466 -23.60 -18.31 -0.60
N VAL A 467 -22.41 -18.00 -1.10
CA VAL A 467 -21.80 -18.68 -2.25
C VAL A 467 -21.46 -20.11 -1.81
N PRO A 468 -21.88 -21.15 -2.56
CA PRO A 468 -21.57 -22.53 -2.21
C PRO A 468 -20.06 -22.77 -2.09
N GLY A 469 -19.64 -23.43 -1.00
CA GLY A 469 -18.22 -23.73 -0.72
C GLY A 469 -17.46 -22.62 0.00
N GLU A 470 -17.98 -21.39 0.03
CA GLU A 470 -17.33 -20.27 0.68
C GLU A 470 -17.52 -20.28 2.21
N ARG A 471 -16.45 -19.98 2.96
CA ARG A 471 -16.47 -19.93 4.42
C ARG A 471 -15.62 -18.76 4.94
N LEU A 472 -16.28 -17.62 5.06
CA LEU A 472 -15.68 -16.39 5.57
C LEU A 472 -15.37 -16.45 7.07
N SER A 473 -14.46 -15.60 7.51
CA SER A 473 -14.31 -15.29 8.93
C SER A 473 -15.58 -14.65 9.50
N ASN A 474 -15.88 -14.94 10.77
CA ASN A 474 -17.07 -14.43 11.45
C ASN A 474 -16.96 -12.94 11.79
N THR A 475 -15.73 -12.44 11.95
CA THR A 475 -15.43 -11.06 12.32
C THR A 475 -14.38 -10.46 11.40
N GLN A 476 -14.30 -9.14 11.42
CA GLN A 476 -13.24 -8.38 10.75
C GLN A 476 -12.75 -7.28 11.71
N PRO A 477 -11.50 -6.84 11.57
CA PRO A 477 -10.93 -5.78 12.39
C PRO A 477 -11.41 -4.39 11.95
N PHE A 478 -11.83 -3.56 12.90
CA PHE A 478 -12.21 -2.16 12.69
C PHE A 478 -11.43 -1.25 13.64
N PRO A 479 -10.53 -0.38 13.15
CA PRO A 479 -9.85 0.57 14.01
C PRO A 479 -10.86 1.59 14.57
N THR A 480 -10.71 1.93 15.83
CA THR A 480 -11.57 2.93 16.49
C THR A 480 -11.15 4.36 16.15
N LYS A 481 -9.88 4.57 15.79
CA LYS A 481 -9.32 5.85 15.38
C LYS A 481 -8.25 5.68 14.29
N PRO A 482 -8.12 6.66 13.38
CA PRO A 482 -9.10 7.74 13.16
C PRO A 482 -10.45 7.19 12.68
N ALA A 483 -11.49 8.03 12.68
CA ALA A 483 -12.77 7.63 12.11
C ALA A 483 -12.61 7.26 10.62
N PRO A 484 -13.42 6.35 10.06
CA PRO A 484 -13.38 6.06 8.63
C PRO A 484 -13.59 7.33 7.79
N LEU A 485 -12.92 7.41 6.64
CA LEU A 485 -12.99 8.57 5.74
C LEU A 485 -14.40 8.79 5.17
N GLU A 486 -15.11 7.70 4.95
CA GLU A 486 -16.49 7.66 4.46
C GLU A 486 -17.32 6.73 5.37
N ALA A 487 -18.64 6.91 5.34
CA ALA A 487 -19.53 6.03 6.10
C ALA A 487 -19.36 4.57 5.66
N LEU A 488 -19.25 3.66 6.65
CA LEU A 488 -19.20 2.22 6.42
C LEU A 488 -20.62 1.66 6.24
N GLY A 489 -21.22 1.99 5.10
CA GLY A 489 -22.63 1.72 4.79
C GLY A 489 -23.25 2.87 4.01
N LEU A 490 -24.54 2.74 3.68
CA LEU A 490 -25.34 3.83 3.13
C LEU A 490 -26.61 4.02 3.98
N PRO A 491 -26.50 4.73 5.11
CA PRO A 491 -27.68 5.05 5.90
C PRO A 491 -28.54 6.09 5.17
N GLU A 492 -29.85 6.14 5.45
CA GLU A 492 -30.82 6.94 4.69
C GLU A 492 -30.51 8.44 4.67
N GLU A 493 -29.85 8.97 5.69
CA GLU A 493 -29.40 10.36 5.75
C GLU A 493 -28.33 10.70 4.72
N ASN A 494 -27.62 9.70 4.20
CA ASN A 494 -26.55 9.84 3.21
C ASN A 494 -27.00 9.49 1.78
N VAL A 495 -28.27 9.11 1.59
CA VAL A 495 -28.87 8.90 0.27
C VAL A 495 -29.09 10.26 -0.42
N ILE A 496 -28.83 10.32 -1.73
CA ILE A 496 -29.01 11.50 -2.58
C ILE A 496 -30.38 12.17 -2.35
N ASP A 497 -30.39 13.50 -2.21
CA ASP A 497 -31.61 14.26 -1.94
C ASP A 497 -31.65 15.67 -2.56
N PHE A 498 -30.97 15.88 -3.70
CA PHE A 498 -31.07 17.15 -4.45
C PHE A 498 -32.53 17.54 -4.75
N THR A 499 -33.42 16.55 -4.97
CA THR A 499 -34.87 16.74 -4.98
C THR A 499 -35.57 15.60 -4.23
N PRO A 500 -36.81 15.82 -3.71
CA PRO A 500 -37.61 14.76 -3.11
C PRO A 500 -37.85 13.56 -4.04
N GLU A 501 -38.02 13.80 -5.34
CA GLU A 501 -38.26 12.76 -6.35
C GLU A 501 -37.02 11.88 -6.53
N LEU A 502 -35.83 12.48 -6.63
CA LEU A 502 -34.57 11.73 -6.71
C LEU A 502 -34.34 10.89 -5.45
N ARG A 503 -34.66 11.43 -4.27
CA ARG A 503 -34.56 10.69 -3.01
C ARG A 503 -35.51 9.49 -2.99
N ALA A 504 -36.76 9.68 -3.40
CA ALA A 504 -37.76 8.61 -3.44
C ALA A 504 -37.33 7.49 -4.41
N GLU A 505 -36.88 7.85 -5.62
CA GLU A 505 -36.37 6.91 -6.61
C GLU A 505 -35.11 6.17 -6.09
N ALA A 506 -34.19 6.86 -5.40
CA ALA A 506 -33.03 6.22 -4.80
C ALA A 506 -33.43 5.19 -3.72
N LEU A 507 -34.38 5.53 -2.84
CA LEU A 507 -34.86 4.60 -1.81
C LEU A 507 -35.58 3.38 -2.44
N GLU A 508 -36.33 3.58 -3.52
CA GLU A 508 -36.94 2.49 -4.28
C GLU A 508 -35.87 1.57 -4.91
N ILE A 509 -34.86 2.15 -5.57
CA ILE A 509 -33.72 1.39 -6.11
C ILE A 509 -33.05 0.59 -5.00
N MET A 510 -32.71 1.25 -3.89
CA MET A 510 -32.04 0.66 -2.74
C MET A 510 -32.79 -0.53 -2.14
N SER A 511 -34.13 -0.51 -2.18
CA SER A 511 -34.98 -1.60 -1.66
C SER A 511 -34.81 -2.95 -2.38
N ASN A 512 -34.26 -2.95 -3.60
CA ASN A 512 -33.96 -4.17 -4.35
C ASN A 512 -32.67 -4.86 -3.91
N PHE A 513 -31.90 -4.25 -3.01
CA PHE A 513 -30.57 -4.70 -2.60
C PHE A 513 -30.45 -4.86 -1.10
N ARG A 514 -29.48 -5.69 -0.67
CA ARG A 514 -29.01 -5.68 0.71
C ARG A 514 -27.78 -4.79 0.80
N VAL A 515 -27.93 -3.62 1.40
CA VAL A 515 -26.85 -2.63 1.49
C VAL A 515 -26.24 -2.67 2.89
N GLY A 516 -24.91 -2.65 2.97
CA GLY A 516 -24.18 -2.72 4.23
C GLY A 516 -22.78 -2.12 4.14
N GLY A 517 -21.97 -2.38 5.17
CA GLY A 517 -20.59 -1.95 5.24
C GLY A 517 -19.66 -2.65 4.23
N PRO A 518 -18.33 -2.45 4.33
CA PRO A 518 -17.39 -2.90 3.32
C PRO A 518 -17.34 -4.42 3.09
N TYR A 519 -17.69 -5.22 4.10
CA TYR A 519 -17.56 -6.69 4.06
C TYR A 519 -18.87 -7.40 3.66
N MET A 520 -19.66 -6.81 2.76
CA MET A 520 -20.76 -7.52 2.11
C MET A 520 -20.17 -8.51 1.09
N PRO A 521 -20.35 -9.84 1.23
CA PRO A 521 -19.80 -10.79 0.29
C PRO A 521 -20.54 -10.80 -1.05
N PRO A 522 -19.90 -11.30 -2.12
CA PRO A 522 -20.55 -11.48 -3.40
C PRO A 522 -21.69 -12.50 -3.33
N LEU A 523 -22.57 -12.46 -4.33
CA LEU A 523 -23.51 -13.54 -4.59
C LEU A 523 -23.06 -14.35 -5.80
N ASN A 524 -23.43 -15.62 -5.88
CA ASN A 524 -23.19 -16.40 -7.09
C ASN A 524 -24.23 -16.08 -8.18
N GLU A 525 -23.85 -16.19 -9.45
CA GLU A 525 -24.78 -16.12 -10.55
C GLU A 525 -25.90 -17.16 -10.39
N GLY A 526 -27.14 -16.74 -10.65
CA GLY A 526 -28.32 -17.57 -10.44
C GLY A 526 -28.69 -17.81 -8.96
N HIS A 527 -28.18 -17.01 -8.02
CA HIS A 527 -28.56 -17.09 -6.61
C HIS A 527 -30.09 -17.02 -6.38
N THR A 528 -30.55 -17.57 -5.27
CA THR A 528 -31.97 -17.58 -4.86
C THR A 528 -32.31 -16.54 -3.79
N GLN A 529 -31.39 -15.62 -3.48
CA GLN A 529 -31.66 -14.51 -2.56
C GLN A 529 -32.82 -13.65 -3.05
N SER A 530 -33.58 -13.07 -2.11
CA SER A 530 -34.75 -12.21 -2.42
C SER A 530 -34.38 -10.82 -2.95
N VAL A 531 -33.08 -10.49 -2.96
CA VAL A 531 -32.52 -9.22 -3.43
C VAL A 531 -31.69 -9.45 -4.68
N GLN A 532 -31.53 -8.44 -5.51
CA GLN A 532 -30.73 -8.51 -6.73
C GLN A 532 -29.22 -8.61 -6.46
N GLY A 533 -28.77 -8.16 -5.28
CA GLY A 533 -27.37 -8.20 -4.92
C GLY A 533 -27.10 -7.66 -3.53
N TRP A 534 -25.91 -7.98 -3.04
CA TRP A 534 -25.37 -7.46 -1.78
C TRP A 534 -24.36 -6.36 -2.11
N ILE A 535 -24.55 -5.18 -1.52
CA ILE A 535 -23.84 -3.97 -1.88
C ILE A 535 -23.02 -3.51 -0.68
N GLY A 536 -21.71 -3.58 -0.81
CA GLY A 536 -20.78 -3.06 0.18
C GLY A 536 -20.50 -1.59 -0.09
N CYS A 537 -20.66 -0.75 0.93
CA CYS A 537 -20.45 0.69 0.85
C CYS A 537 -19.33 1.13 1.79
N SER A 538 -18.36 1.84 1.24
CA SER A 538 -17.22 2.43 1.95
C SER A 538 -16.57 3.49 1.07
N GLY A 539 -15.34 3.91 1.35
CA GLY A 539 -14.63 4.80 0.44
C GLY A 539 -13.28 5.21 0.97
N GLY A 540 -12.22 4.77 0.30
CA GLY A 540 -10.86 5.05 0.73
C GLY A 540 -9.89 5.21 -0.42
N LEU A 541 -8.69 4.69 -0.20
CA LEU A 541 -7.54 4.94 -1.05
C LEU A 541 -7.29 3.81 -2.03
N ASN A 542 -6.66 4.14 -3.16
CA ASN A 542 -6.21 3.14 -4.12
C ASN A 542 -4.90 3.63 -4.76
N ILE A 543 -4.38 2.86 -5.71
CA ILE A 543 -3.10 3.06 -6.39
C ILE A 543 -2.90 4.49 -6.94
N THR A 544 -3.96 5.16 -7.41
CA THR A 544 -3.89 6.49 -8.06
C THR A 544 -4.04 7.67 -7.10
N ASN A 545 -4.23 7.44 -5.81
CA ASN A 545 -4.53 8.49 -4.85
C ASN A 545 -3.93 8.19 -3.47
N PRO A 546 -2.59 8.11 -3.38
CA PRO A 546 -1.91 7.80 -2.13
C PRO A 546 -2.16 8.86 -1.06
N ALA A 547 -2.17 8.44 0.21
CA ALA A 547 -2.13 9.37 1.34
C ALA A 547 -0.79 10.11 1.37
N VAL A 548 -0.79 11.30 1.98
CA VAL A 548 0.40 12.11 2.22
C VAL A 548 0.38 12.61 3.65
N ALA A 549 1.53 12.78 4.28
CA ALA A 549 1.62 13.22 5.66
C ALA A 549 2.65 14.34 5.80
N ASP A 550 2.47 15.16 6.83
CA ASP A 550 3.43 16.17 7.24
C ASP A 550 4.06 15.77 8.59
N PRO A 551 5.31 15.27 8.59
CA PRO A 551 5.98 14.83 9.82
C PRO A 551 6.24 15.97 10.80
N THR A 552 6.23 17.23 10.36
CA THR A 552 6.46 18.39 11.25
C THR A 552 5.24 18.74 12.09
N THR A 553 4.05 18.33 11.65
CA THR A 553 2.78 18.59 12.34
C THR A 553 2.08 17.33 12.81
N GLY A 554 2.47 16.16 12.32
CA GLY A 554 1.78 14.90 12.57
C GLY A 554 0.43 14.80 11.85
N ILE A 555 0.20 15.60 10.80
CA ILE A 555 -1.06 15.61 10.05
C ILE A 555 -0.98 14.68 8.85
N LEU A 556 -1.96 13.78 8.73
CA LEU A 556 -2.18 12.90 7.59
C LEU A 556 -3.30 13.48 6.70
N TYR A 557 -3.08 13.52 5.38
CA TYR A 557 -4.05 13.97 4.38
C TYR A 557 -4.44 12.80 3.48
N GLN A 558 -5.74 12.51 3.41
CA GLN A 558 -6.25 11.35 2.69
C GLN A 558 -7.33 11.76 1.67
N PRO A 559 -7.09 11.56 0.36
CA PRO A 559 -8.13 11.70 -0.65
C PRO A 559 -9.11 10.52 -0.59
N SER A 560 -10.41 10.80 -0.62
CA SER A 560 -11.48 9.80 -0.53
C SER A 560 -12.72 10.19 -1.32
N ALA A 561 -13.55 9.20 -1.60
CA ALA A 561 -14.86 9.36 -2.23
C ALA A 561 -15.77 8.22 -1.78
N PRO A 562 -17.05 8.47 -1.47
CA PRO A 562 -18.00 7.42 -1.15
C PRO A 562 -18.22 6.51 -2.37
N GLY A 563 -18.25 5.20 -2.14
CA GLY A 563 -18.45 4.20 -3.16
C GLY A 563 -19.22 2.99 -2.63
N CYS A 564 -20.27 2.61 -3.36
CA CYS A 564 -21.00 1.37 -3.16
C CYS A 564 -20.80 0.49 -4.38
N SER A 565 -20.49 -0.78 -4.16
CA SER A 565 -20.48 -1.77 -5.24
C SER A 565 -20.87 -3.15 -4.72
N GLY A 566 -21.51 -3.94 -5.57
CA GLY A 566 -21.74 -5.35 -5.36
C GLY A 566 -21.08 -6.17 -6.47
N ARG A 567 -20.68 -7.39 -6.13
CA ARG A 567 -20.06 -8.33 -7.05
C ARG A 567 -20.90 -9.59 -7.15
N LEU A 568 -20.96 -10.15 -8.36
CA LEU A 568 -21.35 -11.54 -8.56
C LEU A 568 -20.11 -12.38 -8.80
N VAL A 569 -20.18 -13.65 -8.43
CA VAL A 569 -19.23 -14.68 -8.85
C VAL A 569 -19.88 -15.63 -9.84
N GLN A 570 -19.11 -16.05 -10.84
CA GLN A 570 -19.54 -17.01 -11.87
C GLN A 570 -18.75 -18.31 -11.74
N PRO A 571 -19.25 -19.44 -12.27
CA PRO A 571 -18.49 -20.69 -12.29
C PRO A 571 -17.13 -20.50 -12.97
N GLY A 572 -16.03 -20.95 -12.36
CA GLY A 572 -14.68 -20.70 -12.90
C GLY A 572 -14.48 -21.24 -14.32
N ILE A 573 -15.14 -22.34 -14.66
CA ILE A 573 -15.11 -22.93 -16.02
C ILE A 573 -15.66 -22.00 -17.09
N ASN A 574 -16.53 -21.04 -16.74
CA ASN A 574 -17.07 -20.07 -17.69
C ASN A 574 -16.08 -18.94 -18.01
N ALA A 575 -15.10 -18.70 -17.12
CA ALA A 575 -14.08 -17.67 -17.30
C ALA A 575 -12.73 -18.24 -17.76
N ASP A 576 -12.51 -19.56 -17.68
CA ASP A 576 -11.26 -20.19 -18.09
C ASP A 576 -11.03 -20.01 -19.60
N GLY A 577 -9.91 -19.38 -19.96
CA GLY A 577 -9.56 -19.05 -21.35
C GLY A 577 -10.16 -17.75 -21.90
N ASP A 578 -10.96 -17.02 -21.13
CA ASP A 578 -11.45 -15.68 -21.50
C ASP A 578 -10.40 -14.62 -21.10
N THR A 579 -9.75 -14.00 -22.09
CA THR A 579 -8.71 -12.98 -21.90
C THR A 579 -9.33 -11.66 -21.41
N HIS A 580 -9.63 -11.60 -20.11
CA HIS A 580 -9.98 -10.35 -19.43
C HIS A 580 -8.89 -9.30 -19.72
N SER A 581 -9.28 -8.05 -20.00
CA SER A 581 -8.41 -6.97 -20.50
C SER A 581 -7.00 -6.93 -19.86
N CYS A 582 -6.04 -7.53 -20.57
CA CYS A 582 -4.66 -7.73 -20.14
C CYS A 582 -3.80 -6.48 -20.35
N THR A 583 -2.72 -6.37 -19.56
CA THR A 583 -1.66 -5.37 -19.78
C THR A 583 -0.40 -5.95 -20.41
N SER A 584 -0.43 -7.20 -20.90
CA SER A 584 0.67 -7.75 -21.71
C SER A 584 0.77 -6.96 -23.02
N SER A 585 1.96 -6.89 -23.61
CA SER A 585 2.15 -6.19 -24.90
C SER A 585 1.37 -6.85 -26.05
N GLU A 586 1.01 -8.12 -25.89
CA GLU A 586 0.27 -8.87 -26.91
C GLU A 586 -1.22 -9.04 -26.60
N GLY A 587 -1.68 -8.65 -25.41
CA GLY A 587 -3.08 -8.75 -25.00
C GLY A 587 -3.53 -10.16 -24.57
N ASP A 588 -2.64 -11.15 -24.62
CA ASP A 588 -2.89 -12.51 -24.14
C ASP A 588 -2.56 -12.61 -22.64
N CYS A 589 -3.54 -13.02 -21.82
CA CYS A 589 -3.34 -13.36 -20.40
C CYS A 589 -3.36 -14.88 -20.24
N TRP A 590 -2.52 -15.36 -19.34
CA TRP A 590 -2.52 -16.75 -18.90
C TRP A 590 -2.94 -16.79 -17.44
N THR A 591 -4.05 -17.46 -17.14
CA THR A 591 -4.33 -17.89 -15.78
C THR A 591 -3.25 -18.88 -15.37
N THR A 592 -2.71 -18.77 -14.16
CA THR A 592 -1.70 -19.72 -13.68
C THR A 592 -2.37 -20.97 -13.12
N GLY A 593 -1.64 -22.06 -12.95
CA GLY A 593 -2.19 -23.26 -12.32
C GLY A 593 -2.92 -24.20 -13.28
N THR A 594 -3.59 -25.20 -12.72
CA THR A 594 -4.23 -26.29 -13.48
C THR A 594 -5.65 -26.61 -13.05
N THR A 595 -6.00 -26.31 -11.80
CA THR A 595 -7.30 -26.65 -11.22
C THR A 595 -8.18 -25.43 -11.28
N ILE A 596 -9.24 -25.52 -12.08
CA ILE A 596 -10.25 -24.48 -12.23
C ILE A 596 -10.99 -24.32 -10.90
N SER A 597 -11.11 -23.08 -10.44
CA SER A 597 -11.87 -22.74 -9.23
C SER A 597 -13.37 -22.98 -9.45
N ASP A 598 -14.09 -23.34 -8.39
CA ASP A 598 -15.56 -23.47 -8.45
C ASP A 598 -16.19 -22.12 -8.82
N TRP A 599 -15.70 -21.03 -8.25
CA TRP A 599 -16.20 -19.67 -8.47
C TRP A 599 -15.04 -18.68 -8.66
N VAL A 600 -15.28 -17.67 -9.50
CA VAL A 600 -14.34 -16.60 -9.84
C VAL A 600 -15.11 -15.29 -10.03
N GLN A 601 -14.41 -14.18 -10.28
CA GLN A 601 -15.06 -12.90 -10.57
C GLN A 601 -16.08 -13.04 -11.72
N GLY A 602 -17.33 -12.66 -11.45
CA GLY A 602 -18.41 -12.57 -12.43
C GLY A 602 -18.73 -11.13 -12.81
N GLY A 603 -19.99 -10.86 -13.11
CA GLY A 603 -20.49 -9.50 -13.34
C GLY A 603 -20.51 -8.61 -12.09
N GLY A 604 -20.63 -7.29 -12.30
CA GLY A 604 -21.06 -6.38 -11.25
C GLY A 604 -22.56 -6.52 -10.98
N VAL A 605 -22.99 -6.24 -9.75
CA VAL A 605 -24.42 -6.04 -9.47
C VAL A 605 -24.83 -4.71 -10.10
N GLY A 606 -25.97 -4.68 -10.81
CA GLY A 606 -26.52 -3.47 -11.45
C GLY A 606 -26.93 -2.41 -10.42
N TRP A 607 -25.95 -1.67 -9.89
CA TRP A 607 -26.13 -0.63 -8.87
C TRP A 607 -25.95 0.74 -9.52
N ALA A 608 -27.03 1.28 -10.09
CA ALA A 608 -27.08 2.63 -10.65
C ALA A 608 -28.03 3.48 -9.80
N GLY A 609 -27.64 4.73 -9.52
CA GLY A 609 -28.52 5.62 -8.78
C GLY A 609 -29.64 6.23 -9.63
N PRO A 610 -30.50 7.06 -9.03
CA PRO A 610 -31.70 7.58 -9.67
C PRO A 610 -31.34 8.39 -10.91
N GLN A 611 -31.96 8.08 -12.04
CA GLN A 611 -31.64 8.70 -13.36
C GLN A 611 -30.13 8.63 -13.72
N GLY A 612 -29.43 7.66 -13.11
CA GLY A 612 -27.99 7.42 -13.10
C GLY A 612 -27.11 8.53 -12.51
N LEU A 613 -27.69 9.37 -11.65
CA LEU A 613 -26.93 10.16 -10.67
C LEU A 613 -26.36 9.23 -9.58
N PRO A 614 -25.39 9.70 -8.77
CA PRO A 614 -24.87 8.91 -7.65
C PRO A 614 -25.95 8.56 -6.61
N MET A 615 -25.83 7.41 -5.94
CA MET A 615 -26.73 7.02 -4.84
C MET A 615 -26.50 7.84 -3.57
N HIS A 616 -25.29 8.38 -3.41
CA HIS A 616 -24.86 9.12 -2.23
C HIS A 616 -25.08 10.62 -2.38
N LYS A 617 -25.19 11.31 -1.24
CA LYS A 617 -24.95 12.75 -1.17
C LYS A 617 -23.50 13.10 -1.49
N PRO A 618 -23.25 14.31 -2.02
CA PRO A 618 -21.88 14.84 -2.13
C PRO A 618 -21.24 15.05 -0.74
N PRO A 619 -19.89 15.18 -0.68
CA PRO A 619 -18.97 15.28 -1.81
C PRO A 619 -18.63 13.93 -2.46
N TYR A 620 -18.43 13.95 -3.77
CA TYR A 620 -18.07 12.77 -4.57
C TYR A 620 -16.56 12.56 -4.70
N ASN A 621 -15.78 13.48 -4.15
CA ASN A 621 -14.34 13.41 -3.99
C ASN A 621 -13.94 14.51 -2.99
N ARG A 622 -13.11 14.17 -2.01
CA ARG A 622 -12.64 15.09 -0.98
C ARG A 622 -11.23 14.75 -0.54
N VAL A 623 -10.57 15.68 0.13
CA VAL A 623 -9.40 15.39 0.96
C VAL A 623 -9.74 15.67 2.42
N THR A 624 -9.35 14.77 3.31
CA THR A 624 -9.53 14.89 4.76
C THR A 624 -8.18 15.00 5.43
N ALA A 625 -8.02 16.00 6.31
CA ALA A 625 -6.85 16.15 7.18
C ALA A 625 -7.15 15.52 8.55
N ILE A 626 -6.20 14.74 9.05
CA ILE A 626 -6.31 13.96 10.29
C ILE A 626 -5.09 14.26 11.15
N ASP A 627 -5.31 14.68 12.38
CA ASP A 627 -4.24 14.81 13.37
C ASP A 627 -3.91 13.42 13.93
N MET A 628 -2.73 12.90 13.62
CA MET A 628 -2.30 11.58 14.08
C MET A 628 -1.81 11.58 15.54
N ASN A 629 -1.72 12.73 16.21
CA ASN A 629 -1.51 12.80 17.65
C ASN A 629 -2.79 12.43 18.43
N THR A 630 -3.97 12.66 17.84
CA THR A 630 -5.27 12.50 18.51
C THR A 630 -6.22 11.53 17.81
N GLY A 631 -6.01 11.28 16.52
CA GLY A 631 -6.90 10.54 15.62
C GLY A 631 -8.11 11.36 15.15
N GLU A 632 -8.13 12.67 15.36
CA GLU A 632 -9.27 13.54 15.01
C GLU A 632 -9.18 14.06 13.57
N HIS A 633 -10.34 14.12 12.89
CA HIS A 633 -10.44 14.82 11.61
C HIS A 633 -10.44 16.33 11.87
N LEU A 634 -9.43 17.02 11.36
CA LEU A 634 -9.27 18.47 11.52
C LEU A 634 -10.21 19.24 10.60
N TRP A 635 -10.22 18.85 9.33
CA TRP A 635 -11.06 19.45 8.28
C TRP A 635 -11.14 18.49 7.09
N TRP A 636 -12.12 18.71 6.23
CA TRP A 636 -12.16 18.10 4.90
C TRP A 636 -12.60 19.15 3.88
N GLN A 637 -12.16 18.99 2.63
CA GLN A 637 -12.50 19.88 1.51
C GLN A 637 -12.89 19.06 0.28
N PRO A 638 -13.96 19.43 -0.45
CA PRO A 638 -14.27 18.79 -1.71
C PRO A 638 -13.16 19.07 -2.74
N ILE A 639 -12.87 18.07 -3.57
CA ILE A 639 -11.92 18.19 -4.69
C ILE A 639 -12.63 17.93 -6.01
N GLY A 640 -12.31 18.76 -7.01
CA GLY A 640 -12.88 18.66 -8.34
C GLY A 640 -14.27 19.31 -8.43
N GLU A 641 -14.93 19.06 -9.54
CA GLU A 641 -16.18 19.72 -9.90
C GLU A 641 -17.27 18.71 -10.26
N ALA A 642 -18.51 19.18 -10.23
CA ALA A 642 -19.65 18.45 -10.75
C ALA A 642 -19.39 17.94 -12.18
N SER A 643 -19.69 16.67 -12.42
CA SER A 643 -19.56 16.07 -13.74
C SER A 643 -20.46 16.75 -14.77
N ASN A 644 -20.09 16.67 -16.06
CA ASN A 644 -20.94 17.16 -17.16
C ASN A 644 -22.33 16.50 -17.14
N ARG A 645 -22.44 15.26 -16.67
CA ARG A 645 -23.72 14.59 -16.49
C ARG A 645 -24.60 15.33 -15.47
N MET A 646 -24.04 15.73 -14.34
CA MET A 646 -24.79 16.47 -13.31
C MET A 646 -25.15 17.88 -13.78
N LYS A 647 -24.18 18.62 -14.34
CA LYS A 647 -24.38 20.00 -14.84
C LYS A 647 -25.53 20.09 -15.86
N ASN A 648 -25.68 19.07 -16.70
CA ASN A 648 -26.71 19.01 -17.75
C ASN A 648 -27.97 18.22 -17.36
N HIS A 649 -28.09 17.78 -16.10
CA HIS A 649 -29.18 16.90 -15.69
C HIS A 649 -30.50 17.70 -15.54
N PRO A 650 -31.63 17.25 -16.12
CA PRO A 650 -32.91 17.97 -16.03
C PRO A 650 -33.41 18.18 -14.60
N ALA A 651 -33.26 17.17 -13.73
CA ALA A 651 -33.68 17.27 -12.33
C ALA A 651 -32.77 18.17 -11.46
N LEU A 652 -31.61 18.59 -11.96
CA LEU A 652 -30.66 19.43 -11.22
C LEU A 652 -30.64 20.88 -11.74
N GLN A 653 -31.58 21.28 -12.61
CA GLN A 653 -31.66 22.65 -13.08
C GLN A 653 -32.00 23.59 -11.92
N GLY A 654 -31.12 24.56 -11.66
CA GLY A 654 -31.25 25.50 -10.54
C GLY A 654 -30.76 24.98 -9.19
N VAL A 655 -30.23 23.75 -9.14
CA VAL A 655 -29.52 23.23 -7.97
C VAL A 655 -28.10 23.80 -7.94
N ASP A 656 -27.65 24.28 -6.79
CA ASP A 656 -26.24 24.66 -6.63
C ASP A 656 -25.37 23.40 -6.56
N LEU A 657 -24.51 23.26 -7.57
CA LEU A 657 -23.55 22.16 -7.68
C LEU A 657 -22.14 22.58 -7.27
N SER A 658 -21.98 23.75 -6.65
CA SER A 658 -20.72 24.15 -6.03
C SER A 658 -20.36 23.20 -4.88
N GLY A 659 -19.07 22.87 -4.75
CA GLY A 659 -18.58 22.04 -3.64
C GLY A 659 -19.01 20.56 -3.67
N VAL A 660 -19.68 20.07 -4.71
CA VAL A 660 -20.06 18.65 -4.80
C VAL A 660 -18.86 17.71 -5.01
N GLY A 661 -17.70 18.26 -5.39
CA GLY A 661 -16.51 17.50 -5.78
C GLY A 661 -16.73 16.68 -7.06
N GLY A 662 -15.70 15.92 -7.45
CA GLY A 662 -15.74 15.05 -8.62
C GLY A 662 -14.37 14.91 -9.27
N GLY A 663 -14.36 14.64 -10.59
CA GLY A 663 -13.13 14.55 -11.37
C GLY A 663 -12.29 13.28 -11.13
N GLY A 664 -12.73 12.34 -10.29
CA GLY A 664 -11.93 11.18 -9.89
C GLY A 664 -11.00 11.52 -8.71
N ARG A 665 -10.37 10.51 -8.11
CA ARG A 665 -9.57 10.72 -6.89
C ARG A 665 -8.29 11.51 -7.20
N ALA A 666 -7.93 12.41 -6.29
CA ALA A 666 -6.81 13.32 -6.45
C ALA A 666 -5.47 12.70 -6.03
N VAL A 667 -4.42 13.05 -6.77
CA VAL A 667 -3.02 12.92 -6.33
C VAL A 667 -2.66 14.15 -5.50
N SER A 668 -1.91 13.93 -4.42
CA SER A 668 -1.48 14.98 -3.49
C SER A 668 0.00 14.87 -3.12
N MET A 669 0.57 15.95 -2.58
CA MET A 669 1.85 16.00 -1.84
C MET A 669 1.86 17.20 -0.88
N VAL A 670 2.80 17.23 0.05
CA VAL A 670 2.99 18.37 0.98
C VAL A 670 4.36 19.00 0.72
N THR A 671 4.41 20.33 0.61
CA THR A 671 5.67 21.09 0.57
C THR A 671 5.56 22.34 1.41
N GLY A 672 6.50 22.54 2.35
CA GLY A 672 6.49 23.71 3.22
C GLY A 672 5.15 23.89 3.94
N SER A 673 4.44 24.98 3.65
CA SER A 673 3.11 25.30 4.21
C SER A 673 1.91 24.82 3.38
N LEU A 674 2.16 24.21 2.23
CA LEU A 674 1.15 23.89 1.23
C LEU A 674 0.83 22.39 1.17
N LEU A 675 -0.46 22.08 1.03
CA LEU A 675 -0.95 20.82 0.50
C LEU A 675 -1.27 21.03 -0.98
N LEU A 676 -0.56 20.33 -1.86
CA LEU A 676 -0.80 20.37 -3.29
C LEU A 676 -1.75 19.24 -3.68
N THR A 677 -2.76 19.53 -4.51
CA THR A 677 -3.74 18.55 -4.97
C THR A 677 -4.08 18.75 -6.44
N THR A 678 -4.19 17.66 -7.19
CA THR A 678 -4.82 17.68 -8.53
C THR A 678 -6.35 17.61 -8.39
N ARG A 679 -7.11 17.95 -9.44
CA ARG A 679 -8.59 17.84 -9.44
C ARG A 679 -9.12 16.47 -9.87
N GLY A 680 -8.27 15.44 -9.78
CA GLY A 680 -8.58 14.07 -10.18
C GLY A 680 -8.31 13.78 -11.66
N SER A 681 -8.20 12.49 -11.99
CA SER A 681 -7.79 12.01 -13.33
C SER A 681 -8.75 12.33 -14.48
N ASN A 682 -10.00 12.66 -14.17
CA ASN A 682 -11.05 13.11 -15.09
C ASN A 682 -11.47 14.57 -14.83
N GLY A 683 -10.77 15.28 -13.95
CA GLY A 683 -11.02 16.68 -13.65
C GLY A 683 -10.32 17.64 -14.63
N PRO A 684 -10.44 18.96 -14.40
CA PRO A 684 -9.63 19.95 -15.10
C PRO A 684 -8.13 19.69 -14.92
N ALA A 685 -7.34 20.00 -15.96
CA ALA A 685 -5.90 19.86 -15.95
C ALA A 685 -5.25 21.01 -15.18
N VAL A 686 -5.42 21.02 -13.85
CA VAL A 686 -4.86 22.05 -12.97
C VAL A 686 -4.26 21.43 -11.71
N LEU A 687 -3.33 22.17 -11.11
CA LEU A 687 -2.74 21.91 -9.81
C LEU A 687 -3.20 22.99 -8.83
N ASP A 688 -3.83 22.56 -7.74
CA ASP A 688 -4.29 23.44 -6.67
C ASP A 688 -3.30 23.43 -5.50
N ALA A 689 -3.01 24.60 -4.94
CA ALA A 689 -2.33 24.76 -3.66
C ALA A 689 -3.34 25.13 -2.57
N ARG A 690 -3.24 24.44 -1.44
CA ARG A 690 -4.05 24.68 -0.25
C ARG A 690 -3.18 24.99 0.94
N ASN A 691 -3.66 25.85 1.83
CA ASN A 691 -3.09 25.94 3.17
C ASN A 691 -3.27 24.59 3.88
N LYS A 692 -2.18 23.94 4.27
CA LYS A 692 -2.23 22.58 4.84
C LYS A 692 -2.97 22.50 6.18
N LEU A 693 -3.04 23.59 6.94
CA LEU A 693 -3.70 23.61 8.25
C LEU A 693 -5.21 23.86 8.15
N THR A 694 -5.67 24.57 7.12
CA THR A 694 -7.09 24.99 6.99
C THR A 694 -7.82 24.36 5.81
N GLY A 695 -7.09 23.84 4.82
CA GLY A 695 -7.63 23.32 3.56
C GLY A 695 -8.06 24.40 2.56
N GLU A 696 -7.95 25.68 2.92
CA GLU A 696 -8.30 26.82 2.08
C GLU A 696 -7.44 26.81 0.79
N LEU A 697 -8.10 26.98 -0.35
CA LEU A 697 -7.43 27.12 -1.65
C LEU A 697 -6.72 28.47 -1.70
N VAL A 698 -5.41 28.46 -1.90
CA VAL A 698 -4.57 29.67 -1.95
C VAL A 698 -4.02 29.97 -3.35
N GLY A 699 -4.04 29.00 -4.26
CA GLY A 699 -3.64 29.20 -5.64
C GLY A 699 -3.99 28.02 -6.53
N THR A 700 -4.00 28.27 -7.84
CA THR A 700 -4.21 27.27 -8.88
C THR A 700 -3.30 27.60 -10.06
N THR A 701 -2.62 26.59 -10.62
CA THR A 701 -1.86 26.71 -11.87
C THR A 701 -2.27 25.63 -12.87
N GLU A 702 -2.06 25.89 -14.15
CA GLU A 702 -2.47 25.00 -15.24
C GLU A 702 -1.48 23.84 -15.42
N LEU A 703 -2.00 22.68 -15.80
CA LEU A 703 -1.25 21.50 -16.21
C LEU A 703 -1.55 21.19 -17.69
N PRO A 704 -0.62 20.56 -18.42
CA PRO A 704 -0.88 20.18 -19.81
C PRO A 704 -1.88 19.01 -19.95
N ALA A 705 -2.10 18.23 -18.89
CA ALA A 705 -3.14 17.20 -18.80
C ALA A 705 -3.45 16.90 -17.32
N PRO A 706 -4.58 16.25 -17.00
CA PRO A 706 -4.92 15.86 -15.62
C PRO A 706 -3.86 14.93 -15.01
N GLY A 707 -3.66 15.10 -13.69
CA GLY A 707 -2.76 14.25 -12.92
C GLY A 707 -3.27 12.81 -12.78
N GLN A 708 -2.37 11.83 -12.79
CA GLN A 708 -2.74 10.41 -12.86
C GLN A 708 -2.33 9.53 -11.66
N TYR A 709 -1.10 9.68 -11.16
CA TYR A 709 -0.58 8.76 -10.13
C TYR A 709 0.22 9.45 -9.03
N GLY A 710 1.28 10.18 -9.37
CA GLY A 710 2.23 10.72 -8.39
C GLY A 710 2.70 12.13 -8.71
N MET A 711 3.23 12.79 -7.69
CA MET A 711 3.80 14.13 -7.71
C MET A 711 5.01 14.17 -6.78
N MET A 712 5.98 15.03 -7.10
CA MET A 712 7.18 15.26 -6.29
C MET A 712 7.60 16.74 -6.38
N THR A 713 8.53 17.15 -5.51
CA THR A 713 9.27 18.43 -5.65
C THR A 713 10.76 18.24 -5.39
N TYR A 714 11.62 19.07 -5.97
CA TYR A 714 13.05 19.12 -5.65
C TYR A 714 13.60 20.54 -5.80
N MET A 715 14.78 20.78 -5.23
CA MET A 715 15.59 21.98 -5.41
C MET A 715 16.76 21.68 -6.35
N HIS A 716 16.86 22.41 -7.45
CA HIS A 716 17.96 22.29 -8.40
C HIS A 716 18.55 23.66 -8.67
N GLU A 717 19.84 23.83 -8.35
CA GLU A 717 20.58 25.08 -8.57
C GLU A 717 19.88 26.33 -8.00
N GLY A 718 19.23 26.18 -6.83
CA GLY A 718 18.52 27.28 -6.16
C GLY A 718 17.11 27.55 -6.67
N GLN A 719 16.59 26.74 -7.60
CA GLN A 719 15.22 26.79 -8.10
C GLN A 719 14.43 25.54 -7.68
N GLN A 720 13.26 25.74 -7.09
CA GLN A 720 12.34 24.67 -6.74
C GLN A 720 11.48 24.28 -7.94
N TYR A 721 11.37 22.98 -8.19
CA TYR A 721 10.54 22.39 -9.23
C TYR A 721 9.46 21.52 -8.60
N ILE A 722 8.26 21.50 -9.19
CA ILE A 722 7.19 20.55 -8.90
C ILE A 722 6.97 19.69 -10.14
N VAL A 723 7.06 18.37 -10.01
CA VAL A 723 6.84 17.45 -11.14
C VAL A 723 5.57 16.66 -10.91
N VAL A 724 4.66 16.73 -11.88
CA VAL A 724 3.37 16.03 -11.87
C VAL A 724 3.34 14.98 -12.98
N GLN A 725 2.90 13.77 -12.65
CA GLN A 725 2.58 12.77 -13.67
C GLN A 725 1.24 13.07 -14.31
N VAL A 726 1.23 13.30 -15.62
CA VAL A 726 0.06 13.75 -16.38
C VAL A 726 -0.24 12.81 -17.54
N ALA A 727 -1.52 12.58 -17.81
CA ALA A 727 -1.99 11.88 -19.01
C ALA A 727 -3.48 12.15 -19.24
N GLN A 728 -3.94 11.93 -20.47
CA GLN A 728 -5.34 11.90 -20.84
C GLN A 728 -5.53 11.14 -22.15
N GLY A 729 -6.44 10.16 -22.16
CA GLY A 729 -6.73 9.33 -23.33
C GLY A 729 -7.02 10.18 -24.58
N GLY A 730 -6.28 9.93 -25.67
CA GLY A 730 -6.43 10.66 -26.93
C GLY A 730 -5.88 12.10 -26.95
N VAL A 731 -5.38 12.61 -25.83
CA VAL A 731 -4.84 13.98 -25.70
C VAL A 731 -3.35 13.95 -25.40
N MET A 732 -2.94 13.26 -24.34
CA MET A 732 -1.57 13.18 -23.88
C MET A 732 -1.27 11.79 -23.32
N GLN A 733 -0.28 11.10 -23.89
CA GLN A 733 0.25 9.88 -23.27
C GLN A 733 1.00 10.21 -21.98
N GLY A 734 1.21 9.18 -21.16
CA GLY A 734 1.91 9.27 -19.90
C GLY A 734 3.21 10.09 -19.97
N SER A 735 3.23 11.21 -19.26
CA SER A 735 4.32 12.19 -19.28
C SER A 735 4.59 12.73 -17.87
N LEU A 736 5.74 13.37 -17.72
CA LEU A 736 6.09 14.18 -16.55
C LEU A 736 6.07 15.64 -16.95
N ALA A 737 5.33 16.47 -16.22
CA ALA A 737 5.29 17.92 -16.41
C ALA A 737 5.93 18.60 -15.20
N ALA A 738 6.99 19.37 -15.43
CA ALA A 738 7.67 20.12 -14.39
C ALA A 738 7.24 21.58 -14.40
N LEU A 739 6.93 22.11 -13.23
CA LEU A 739 6.57 23.50 -12.98
C LEU A 739 7.66 24.15 -12.12
N LYS A 740 7.94 25.43 -12.35
CA LYS A 740 8.82 26.25 -11.49
C LYS A 740 8.36 27.70 -11.47
N LEU A 741 8.90 28.50 -10.56
CA LEU A 741 8.73 29.95 -10.63
C LEU A 741 9.51 30.52 -11.82
N PRO A 742 9.04 31.62 -12.44
CA PRO A 742 9.76 32.27 -13.52
C PRO A 742 11.15 32.68 -13.03
N GLY A 743 12.18 32.30 -13.77
CA GLY A 743 13.52 32.78 -13.48
C GLY A 743 13.55 34.30 -13.66
N GLY A 744 14.01 35.05 -12.66
CA GLY A 744 14.54 36.37 -12.95
C GLY A 744 15.76 36.15 -13.85
N ASP A 745 15.75 36.71 -15.06
CA ASP A 745 16.82 36.61 -16.06
C ASP A 745 18.21 36.40 -15.42
N ASP A 746 18.68 35.16 -15.36
CA ASP A 746 20.09 34.88 -15.16
C ASP A 746 20.74 35.24 -16.48
N GLY A 747 21.14 36.52 -16.57
CA GLY A 747 21.82 37.10 -17.71
C GLY A 747 23.01 36.25 -18.12
N HIS A 748 22.80 35.44 -19.16
CA HIS A 748 23.84 34.76 -19.92
C HIS A 748 23.95 35.37 -21.31
#